data_AF-A0A7W5TVX8-F1
#
_entry.id   AF-A0A7W5TVX8-F1
#
_cell.length_a   1.000
_cell.length_b   1.000
_cell.length_c   1.000
_cell.angle_alpha   90.00
_cell.angle_beta   90.00
_cell.angle_gamma   90.00
#
_symmetry.space_group_name_H-M   'P 1'
#
loop_
_entity.id
_entity.type
_entity.pdbx_description
1 polymer ?
#
loop_
_entity_poly.entity_id
_entity_poly.type
_entity_poly.pdbx_seq_one_letter_code
_entity_poly.pdbx_strand_id
1 'polypeptide(L)'
;MTMILKTTKFGANRVSGWCSQPSGTDQQPIVELRVDGDMLAQTVADLSLNEVDPDTTSKQRVGFAFDLPATLRDGMPHHVEVRETSQFTRESKVVEPPNSVVSDEENLFGEYHGFDRGMVIGWACKSNQTVTPEVRVDGTRVAVEPLSDAVNSLRARHGFGAVISPKFYDGEEHLVEVLLPGQAGEYHLLSQETLRFSPDLKNVQWWRRATNQYEDIIVDSLHLTNAEAVLTLVGEVRHKRVALRLGYRRFVMDLVSPPASGEGKTRALGQYAVQFHKEAKLPSSLELYNAGGSLKRSFDVRLGDETGRRPSYLPQTLAVKSQAVVGGRNELLPTLNYWAQEIRREGRPRLAWFSSLARETQSLEARDVLALVASGGSHDYDSLMETLELSRLRSSDWGIREALGKRVWLPGLFTLAQVIYSQRLNQQDFNDVYAIYESVEHAYGRDAFNNGVDRSYYADLLTQRGFTDKACDLLAYEESNQDRAYSQRFLEFNAFNPHTPGNSEAQNDQWFAGVNQLYDREGFSGLASQDGRAPDFFSLQGESVASSADSSLPLVTVIMPIYEPNAATDVAIGSLLEQTWSNLEIIIIDDASPEVDESGDPTPYRQQLQGWAAKDERIRLVLCEENRGAYSVRNEAFGMAQGEFVTIADKDDWHHPQRIQFQARDLMANSGKHGNIVNWVRVDEQLQFQIRWGPDRIVHPSFACIMFRRREVLEKLGVWDPVRKSADNEYRKRFEMVFGQKLKPAVNAPLAFSLLGEGNLTSSDFGLGYRHPDREVYQWAYSHWHDQIQKGRSPQLSGEAREFYSPPAFRPDRNKDDVPHFDVVYISELGLLGGPALAAKREIETAVAAGLKVAIMPLQNGLHMAAAKRRLAPEIEELWLSGSAEWITWNSAATADLVVLSWPGLMELRPGSDVGLQPSAVTIVANQLPASLGSRGRNFSVQRVTRNVEKTFGVFPTWAAQSPVVQEALRELLSTDDVRNALWLTPSTGHTDYVGRKPENRDRAVIGRVLDEDESHWPEPAVIRDAYPEDPAFEVSILSRVRTLESRGILRGRSVPTNWTILPPDFQSYDDYLRSLDFLVHYGNEPWDPHTDGSVVRALELGVVCVLHPVFKPVYGDAAVYVAPGEIRDTLHSMWGLPEKMREQRKRGQAYVKGSRTARHYVRLLRGQSTSGG
;
A
#
# COMPACT_ATOMS: atom_id res chain seq x y z
N MET A 1 -27.32 -39.67 -39.95
CA MET A 1 -27.42 -38.21 -39.76
C MET A 1 -26.15 -37.59 -40.30
N THR A 2 -26.26 -36.63 -41.23
CA THR A 2 -25.12 -35.96 -41.88
C THR A 2 -24.44 -34.97 -40.90
N MET A 3 -23.11 -35.01 -40.79
CA MET A 3 -22.34 -33.98 -40.06
C MET A 3 -22.45 -32.64 -40.79
N ILE A 4 -22.62 -31.56 -40.04
CA ILE A 4 -22.65 -30.17 -40.54
C ILE A 4 -21.35 -29.51 -40.09
N LEU A 5 -20.58 -28.97 -41.04
CA LEU A 5 -19.45 -28.07 -40.79
C LEU A 5 -19.87 -26.66 -41.20
N LYS A 6 -19.60 -25.67 -40.34
CA LYS A 6 -19.89 -24.27 -40.62
C LYS A 6 -18.77 -23.38 -40.07
N THR A 7 -18.22 -22.52 -40.90
CA THR A 7 -17.27 -21.49 -40.48
C THR A 7 -18.03 -20.26 -39.98
N THR A 8 -17.58 -19.70 -38.86
CA THR A 8 -18.18 -18.52 -38.24
C THR A 8 -17.36 -17.26 -38.51
N LYS A 9 -16.04 -17.40 -38.69
CA LYS A 9 -15.15 -16.30 -39.05
C LYS A 9 -14.14 -16.76 -40.10
N PHE A 10 -14.22 -16.16 -41.30
CA PHE A 10 -13.19 -16.23 -42.34
C PHE A 10 -12.53 -14.84 -42.43
N GLY A 11 -11.42 -14.63 -41.73
CA GLY A 11 -10.66 -13.38 -41.74
C GLY A 11 -9.22 -13.57 -42.22
N ALA A 12 -8.55 -12.48 -42.58
CA ALA A 12 -7.20 -12.50 -43.17
C ALA A 12 -6.10 -13.11 -42.28
N ASN A 13 -6.31 -13.16 -40.96
CA ASN A 13 -5.34 -13.70 -40.00
C ASN A 13 -5.82 -14.98 -39.30
N ARG A 14 -7.10 -15.34 -39.40
CA ARG A 14 -7.67 -16.47 -38.64
C ARG A 14 -8.95 -16.99 -39.29
N VAL A 15 -9.08 -18.31 -39.33
CA VAL A 15 -10.31 -19.00 -39.72
C VAL A 15 -10.81 -19.81 -38.53
N SER A 16 -12.05 -19.57 -38.10
CA SER A 16 -12.68 -20.35 -37.02
C SER A 16 -14.12 -20.72 -37.37
N GLY A 17 -14.60 -21.79 -36.73
CA GLY A 17 -15.91 -22.37 -37.01
C GLY A 17 -16.27 -23.46 -36.03
N TRP A 18 -17.32 -24.21 -36.37
CA TRP A 18 -17.77 -25.37 -35.62
C TRP A 18 -18.25 -26.49 -36.53
N CYS A 19 -18.24 -27.71 -36.02
CA CYS A 19 -18.87 -28.85 -36.66
C CYS A 19 -19.74 -29.63 -35.67
N SER A 20 -20.79 -30.29 -36.17
CA SER A 20 -21.69 -31.09 -35.33
C SER A 20 -21.12 -32.49 -35.10
N GLN A 21 -20.97 -32.90 -33.84
CA GLN A 21 -20.63 -34.27 -33.47
C GLN A 21 -21.85 -35.19 -33.64
N PRO A 22 -21.72 -36.39 -34.25
CA PRO A 22 -22.78 -37.38 -34.30
C PRO A 22 -23.16 -37.85 -32.90
N SER A 23 -24.47 -37.87 -32.59
CA SER A 23 -24.98 -38.33 -31.30
C SER A 23 -24.67 -39.81 -31.08
N GLY A 24 -23.92 -40.13 -30.02
CA GLY A 24 -23.62 -41.51 -29.60
C GLY A 24 -22.21 -42.02 -29.95
N THR A 25 -21.27 -41.16 -30.38
CA THR A 25 -19.88 -41.53 -30.64
C THR A 25 -18.89 -40.64 -29.88
N ASP A 26 -17.97 -41.25 -29.12
CA ASP A 26 -16.89 -40.55 -28.37
C ASP A 26 -15.75 -40.01 -29.27
N GLN A 27 -15.82 -40.19 -30.60
CA GLN A 27 -14.81 -39.65 -31.51
C GLN A 27 -15.11 -38.19 -31.86
N GLN A 28 -14.18 -37.30 -31.52
CA GLN A 28 -14.22 -35.89 -31.88
C GLN A 28 -13.89 -35.70 -33.38
N PRO A 29 -14.59 -34.81 -34.10
CA PRO A 29 -14.34 -34.57 -35.53
C PRO A 29 -12.95 -33.96 -35.75
N ILE A 30 -12.30 -34.33 -36.85
CA ILE A 30 -11.00 -33.77 -37.23
C ILE A 30 -11.18 -32.89 -38.47
N VAL A 31 -10.72 -31.65 -38.36
CA VAL A 31 -10.87 -30.59 -39.36
C VAL A 31 -9.50 -30.22 -39.93
N GLU A 32 -9.42 -30.09 -41.25
CA GLU A 32 -8.24 -29.68 -42.02
C GLU A 32 -8.42 -28.26 -42.57
N LEU A 33 -7.36 -27.46 -42.51
CA LEU A 33 -7.22 -26.19 -43.21
C LEU A 33 -6.34 -26.39 -44.45
N ARG A 34 -6.86 -25.95 -45.60
CA ARG A 34 -6.18 -25.92 -46.88
C ARG A 34 -6.12 -24.51 -47.43
N VAL A 35 -5.01 -24.14 -48.05
CA VAL A 35 -4.85 -22.85 -48.74
C VAL A 35 -4.32 -23.12 -50.14
N ASP A 36 -5.00 -22.59 -51.15
CA ASP A 36 -4.72 -22.78 -52.58
C ASP A 36 -4.58 -24.25 -53.03
N GLY A 37 -5.27 -25.14 -52.29
CA GLY A 37 -5.29 -26.59 -52.54
C GLY A 37 -4.34 -27.41 -51.66
N ASP A 38 -3.37 -26.79 -50.99
CA ASP A 38 -2.40 -27.46 -50.13
C ASP A 38 -2.86 -27.54 -48.67
N MET A 39 -2.61 -28.67 -48.00
CA MET A 39 -2.96 -28.84 -46.58
C MET A 39 -1.94 -28.10 -45.71
N LEU A 40 -2.43 -27.09 -45.00
CA LEU A 40 -1.61 -26.23 -44.16
C LEU A 40 -1.57 -26.71 -42.71
N ALA A 41 -2.72 -27.12 -42.17
CA ALA A 41 -2.85 -27.55 -40.79
C ALA A 41 -4.07 -28.47 -40.61
N GLN A 42 -4.09 -29.24 -39.51
CA GLN A 42 -5.21 -30.07 -39.10
C GLN A 42 -5.34 -30.00 -37.59
N THR A 43 -6.58 -29.97 -37.08
CA THR A 43 -6.86 -29.99 -35.64
C THR A 43 -8.09 -30.84 -35.34
N VAL A 44 -8.15 -31.34 -34.10
CA VAL A 44 -9.39 -31.89 -33.56
C VAL A 44 -10.31 -30.72 -33.22
N ALA A 45 -11.58 -30.80 -33.59
CA ALA A 45 -12.58 -29.82 -33.19
C ALA A 45 -13.04 -30.13 -31.78
N ASP A 46 -12.41 -29.50 -30.79
CA ASP A 46 -12.64 -29.70 -29.35
C ASP A 46 -12.76 -28.39 -28.57
N LEU A 47 -12.74 -27.24 -29.26
CA LEU A 47 -12.85 -25.93 -28.63
C LEU A 47 -14.26 -25.71 -28.08
N SER A 48 -14.33 -25.25 -26.83
CA SER A 48 -15.58 -24.88 -26.16
C SER A 48 -16.16 -23.60 -26.78
N LEU A 49 -17.46 -23.61 -27.11
CA LEU A 49 -18.14 -22.59 -27.90
C LEU A 49 -18.48 -21.34 -27.07
N ASN A 50 -17.51 -20.46 -26.82
CA ASN A 50 -17.76 -19.08 -26.38
C ASN A 50 -17.83 -18.08 -27.56
N GLU A 51 -17.53 -18.50 -28.79
CA GLU A 51 -17.54 -17.63 -30.00
C GLU A 51 -18.70 -17.95 -30.98
N VAL A 52 -19.74 -18.69 -30.57
CA VAL A 52 -20.77 -19.20 -31.50
C VAL A 52 -22.19 -19.00 -30.96
N ASP A 53 -23.01 -18.35 -31.80
CA ASP A 53 -24.41 -17.97 -31.60
C ASP A 53 -25.32 -19.13 -31.07
N PRO A 54 -26.16 -18.93 -30.02
CA PRO A 54 -26.83 -20.02 -29.29
C PRO A 54 -28.04 -20.67 -29.99
N ASP A 55 -28.58 -20.11 -31.05
CA ASP A 55 -29.87 -20.57 -31.59
C ASP A 55 -29.72 -21.74 -32.57
N THR A 56 -29.72 -22.99 -32.06
CA THR A 56 -30.47 -24.15 -32.61
C THR A 56 -30.22 -25.45 -31.85
N THR A 57 -31.31 -26.13 -31.50
CA THR A 57 -31.41 -27.33 -30.65
C THR A 57 -30.97 -28.64 -31.33
N SER A 58 -30.39 -29.55 -30.52
CA SER A 58 -30.27 -31.04 -30.70
C SER A 58 -29.02 -31.70 -31.31
N LYS A 59 -27.87 -31.03 -31.51
CA LYS A 59 -26.58 -31.71 -31.82
C LYS A 59 -25.41 -31.05 -31.07
N GLN A 60 -24.56 -31.81 -30.38
CA GLN A 60 -23.34 -31.27 -29.76
C GLN A 60 -22.47 -30.65 -30.86
N ARG A 61 -22.25 -29.33 -30.80
CA ARG A 61 -21.33 -28.61 -31.68
C ARG A 61 -20.00 -28.50 -30.97
N VAL A 62 -18.91 -28.65 -31.71
CA VAL A 62 -17.54 -28.48 -31.20
C VAL A 62 -16.79 -27.51 -32.11
N GLY A 63 -16.05 -26.58 -31.51
CA GLY A 63 -15.38 -25.50 -32.22
C GLY A 63 -14.00 -25.91 -32.76
N PHE A 64 -13.54 -25.21 -33.80
CA PHE A 64 -12.18 -25.28 -34.31
C PHE A 64 -11.69 -23.88 -34.69
N ALA A 65 -10.38 -23.66 -34.68
CA ALA A 65 -9.76 -22.44 -35.16
C ALA A 65 -8.36 -22.70 -35.73
N PHE A 66 -7.99 -21.95 -36.76
CA PHE A 66 -6.67 -21.93 -37.38
C PHE A 66 -6.19 -20.49 -37.53
N ASP A 67 -4.97 -20.22 -37.09
CA ASP A 67 -4.29 -18.97 -37.44
C ASP A 67 -3.70 -19.09 -38.85
N LEU A 68 -3.97 -18.11 -39.70
CA LEU A 68 -3.43 -18.08 -41.05
C LEU A 68 -2.00 -17.52 -41.03
N PRO A 69 -1.05 -18.15 -41.74
CA PRO A 69 0.34 -17.74 -41.69
C PRO A 69 0.54 -16.40 -42.42
N ALA A 70 1.49 -15.61 -41.92
CA ALA A 70 1.86 -14.31 -42.53
C ALA A 70 2.35 -14.43 -43.99
N THR A 71 2.64 -15.65 -44.47
CA THR A 71 2.98 -15.92 -45.88
C THR A 71 1.84 -15.63 -46.85
N LEU A 72 0.60 -15.49 -46.38
CA LEU A 72 -0.57 -15.09 -47.19
C LEU A 72 -0.73 -13.57 -47.32
N ARG A 73 0.25 -12.78 -46.86
CA ARG A 73 0.28 -11.31 -46.94
C ARG A 73 1.19 -10.87 -48.09
N ASP A 74 0.89 -11.36 -49.28
CA ASP A 74 1.61 -11.06 -50.53
C ASP A 74 0.86 -10.07 -51.43
N GLY A 75 -0.27 -9.54 -50.96
CA GLY A 75 -1.13 -8.63 -51.73
C GLY A 75 -2.06 -9.33 -52.71
N MET A 76 -2.02 -10.66 -52.80
CA MET A 76 -2.87 -11.45 -53.70
C MET A 76 -4.03 -12.13 -52.93
N PRO A 77 -5.20 -12.32 -53.54
CA PRO A 77 -6.28 -13.10 -52.92
C PRO A 77 -5.92 -14.60 -52.87
N HIS A 78 -6.11 -15.24 -51.72
CA HIS A 78 -5.86 -16.67 -51.53
C HIS A 78 -7.15 -17.46 -51.30
N HIS A 79 -7.25 -18.67 -51.86
CA HIS A 79 -8.39 -19.56 -51.67
C HIS A 79 -8.20 -20.45 -50.44
N VAL A 80 -8.93 -20.15 -49.36
CA VAL A 80 -8.84 -20.89 -48.10
C VAL A 80 -10.03 -21.84 -47.96
N GLU A 81 -9.76 -23.14 -47.80
CA GLU A 81 -10.75 -24.21 -47.63
C GLU A 81 -10.58 -24.86 -46.25
N VAL A 82 -11.70 -25.08 -45.55
CA VAL A 82 -11.76 -25.87 -44.32
C VAL A 82 -12.62 -27.10 -44.57
N ARG A 83 -12.11 -28.28 -44.20
CA ARG A 83 -12.75 -29.57 -44.51
C ARG A 83 -12.74 -30.51 -43.33
N GLU A 84 -13.87 -31.18 -43.09
CA GLU A 84 -13.95 -32.30 -42.14
C GLU A 84 -13.57 -33.61 -42.84
N THR A 85 -12.75 -34.42 -42.17
CA THR A 85 -12.04 -35.53 -42.79
C THR A 85 -12.86 -36.81 -42.96
N SER A 86 -13.88 -37.04 -42.13
CA SER A 86 -14.64 -38.30 -42.12
C SER A 86 -15.85 -38.33 -43.06
N GLN A 87 -16.47 -37.18 -43.35
CA GLN A 87 -17.68 -37.10 -44.19
C GLN A 87 -17.58 -36.16 -45.41
N PHE A 88 -16.39 -35.63 -45.72
CA PHE A 88 -16.12 -34.80 -46.91
C PHE A 88 -16.94 -33.49 -46.99
N THR A 89 -17.48 -32.98 -45.87
CA THR A 89 -18.07 -31.63 -45.82
C THR A 89 -16.97 -30.56 -45.78
N ARG A 90 -17.10 -29.53 -46.64
CA ARG A 90 -16.13 -28.44 -46.76
C ARG A 90 -16.81 -27.08 -46.90
N GLU A 91 -16.15 -26.05 -46.40
CA GLU A 91 -16.45 -24.65 -46.71
C GLU A 91 -15.18 -23.96 -47.20
N SER A 92 -15.31 -23.09 -48.20
CA SER A 92 -14.17 -22.39 -48.78
C SER A 92 -14.51 -20.94 -49.08
N LYS A 93 -13.54 -20.05 -48.92
CA LYS A 93 -13.66 -18.63 -49.24
C LYS A 93 -12.34 -18.07 -49.76
N VAL A 94 -12.43 -17.15 -50.72
CA VAL A 94 -11.29 -16.31 -51.11
C VAL A 94 -11.11 -15.22 -50.07
N VAL A 95 -9.90 -15.10 -49.53
CA VAL A 95 -9.55 -14.12 -48.49
C VAL A 95 -8.52 -13.15 -49.06
N GLU A 96 -8.81 -11.85 -48.97
CA GLU A 96 -7.90 -10.76 -49.32
C GLU A 96 -7.09 -10.32 -48.08
N PRO A 97 -5.81 -9.94 -48.22
CA PRO A 97 -5.03 -9.39 -47.12
C PRO A 97 -5.56 -8.01 -46.66
N PRO A 98 -5.42 -7.63 -45.37
CA PRO A 98 -6.02 -6.39 -44.86
C PRO A 98 -5.26 -5.13 -45.33
N ASN A 99 -6.03 -4.08 -45.67
CA ASN A 99 -5.65 -2.66 -45.83
C ASN A 99 -4.40 -2.33 -46.68
N SER A 100 -4.32 -2.85 -47.91
CA SER A 100 -3.38 -2.36 -48.91
C SER A 100 -3.91 -1.11 -49.63
N VAL A 101 -3.20 0.02 -49.54
CA VAL A 101 -3.41 1.14 -50.49
C VAL A 101 -2.81 0.72 -51.83
N VAL A 102 -3.65 0.68 -52.87
CA VAL A 102 -3.26 0.32 -54.23
C VAL A 102 -3.16 1.61 -55.06
N SER A 103 -1.98 1.90 -55.58
CA SER A 103 -1.86 2.84 -56.71
C SER A 103 -2.05 2.05 -58.00
N ASP A 104 -3.15 2.32 -58.72
CA ASP A 104 -3.53 1.63 -59.96
C ASP A 104 -2.51 1.79 -61.10
N GLU A 105 -1.56 2.74 -60.99
CA GLU A 105 -0.62 3.04 -62.07
C GLU A 105 0.74 2.32 -61.97
N GLU A 106 1.14 1.76 -60.81
CA GLU A 106 2.51 1.25 -60.63
C GLU A 106 2.70 -0.05 -59.81
N ASN A 107 1.65 -0.81 -59.46
CA ASN A 107 1.74 -2.03 -58.63
C ASN A 107 2.52 -1.81 -57.32
N LEU A 108 2.29 -0.67 -56.67
CA LEU A 108 2.84 -0.31 -55.36
C LEU A 108 1.83 -0.66 -54.27
N PHE A 109 2.29 -1.36 -53.22
CA PHE A 109 1.47 -1.81 -52.09
C PHE A 109 2.19 -1.52 -50.78
N GLY A 110 1.46 -1.13 -49.73
CA GLY A 110 2.04 -0.96 -48.40
C GLY A 110 1.04 -0.50 -47.36
N GLU A 111 1.42 -0.62 -46.08
CA GLU A 111 0.65 -0.15 -44.93
C GLU A 111 1.60 0.33 -43.82
N TYR A 112 1.14 1.30 -43.03
CA TYR A 112 1.81 1.81 -41.83
C TYR A 112 1.00 1.42 -40.58
N HIS A 113 1.66 0.92 -39.52
CA HIS A 113 0.99 0.32 -38.36
C HIS A 113 1.16 1.08 -37.03
N GLY A 114 1.60 2.35 -37.04
CA GLY A 114 1.60 3.21 -35.85
C GLY A 114 2.95 3.39 -35.14
N PHE A 115 2.95 4.32 -34.16
CA PHE A 115 4.10 4.78 -33.39
C PHE A 115 4.36 3.91 -32.16
N ASP A 116 5.61 3.48 -31.98
CA ASP A 116 6.14 3.07 -30.66
C ASP A 116 7.45 3.85 -30.42
N ARG A 117 7.49 4.64 -29.34
CA ARG A 117 8.70 5.30 -28.81
C ARG A 117 9.57 6.09 -29.81
N GLY A 118 8.94 6.82 -30.74
CA GLY A 118 9.66 7.71 -31.66
C GLY A 118 10.05 7.10 -33.02
N MET A 119 9.44 5.97 -33.38
CA MET A 119 9.68 5.27 -34.65
C MET A 119 8.38 5.09 -35.46
N VAL A 120 8.46 5.30 -36.77
CA VAL A 120 7.43 5.02 -37.78
C VAL A 120 7.70 3.63 -38.35
N ILE A 121 6.77 2.67 -38.24
CA ILE A 121 6.92 1.30 -38.78
C ILE A 121 5.81 0.90 -39.75
N GLY A 122 6.17 0.21 -40.82
CA GLY A 122 5.23 -0.27 -41.83
C GLY A 122 5.81 -1.35 -42.73
N TRP A 123 5.14 -1.65 -43.84
CA TRP A 123 5.65 -2.48 -44.92
C TRP A 123 5.31 -1.88 -46.28
N ALA A 124 6.16 -2.10 -47.28
CA ALA A 124 5.91 -1.67 -48.65
C ALA A 124 6.62 -2.54 -49.70
N CYS A 125 5.95 -2.79 -50.82
CA CYS A 125 6.51 -3.51 -51.96
C CYS A 125 6.04 -2.91 -53.30
N LYS A 126 6.85 -3.11 -54.36
CA LYS A 126 6.49 -2.82 -55.76
C LYS A 126 6.59 -4.12 -56.54
N SER A 127 5.49 -4.61 -57.12
CA SER A 127 5.49 -5.86 -57.91
C SER A 127 6.22 -7.03 -57.22
N ASN A 128 5.93 -7.28 -55.93
CA ASN A 128 6.58 -8.29 -55.07
C ASN A 128 8.09 -8.10 -54.80
N GLN A 129 8.64 -6.92 -55.04
CA GLN A 129 9.99 -6.54 -54.61
C GLN A 129 9.94 -5.52 -53.47
N THR A 130 10.85 -5.66 -52.50
CA THR A 130 10.99 -4.71 -51.39
C THR A 130 11.36 -3.34 -51.93
N VAL A 131 10.59 -2.32 -51.54
CA VAL A 131 10.94 -0.92 -51.76
C VAL A 131 11.16 -0.24 -50.42
N THR A 132 12.16 0.64 -50.35
CA THR A 132 12.39 1.45 -49.15
C THR A 132 11.61 2.76 -49.31
N PRO A 133 10.59 3.03 -48.48
CA PRO A 133 9.89 4.30 -48.51
C PRO A 133 10.79 5.44 -48.03
N GLU A 134 10.41 6.66 -48.36
CA GLU A 134 10.93 7.88 -47.78
C GLU A 134 9.96 8.40 -46.74
N VAL A 135 10.43 8.63 -45.51
CA VAL A 135 9.64 9.27 -44.46
C VAL A 135 10.09 10.72 -44.34
N ARG A 136 9.15 11.68 -44.28
CA ARG A 136 9.42 13.10 -44.04
C ARG A 136 8.69 13.57 -42.79
N VAL A 137 9.32 14.47 -42.04
CA VAL A 137 8.71 15.22 -40.94
C VAL A 137 8.90 16.71 -41.22
N ASP A 138 7.80 17.44 -41.36
CA ASP A 138 7.75 18.83 -41.84
C ASP A 138 8.57 19.05 -43.11
N GLY A 139 8.40 18.15 -44.09
CA GLY A 139 9.17 18.16 -45.34
C GLY A 139 10.64 17.76 -45.20
N THR A 140 11.16 17.54 -43.97
CA THR A 140 12.53 17.06 -43.75
C THR A 140 12.59 15.55 -43.84
N ARG A 141 13.41 15.03 -44.76
CA ARG A 141 13.64 13.59 -44.90
C ARG A 141 14.28 12.96 -43.65
N VAL A 142 13.70 11.85 -43.20
CA VAL A 142 14.16 11.01 -42.08
C VAL A 142 14.75 9.72 -42.62
N ALA A 143 15.78 9.20 -41.95
CA ALA A 143 16.42 7.95 -42.34
C ALA A 143 15.48 6.76 -42.12
N VAL A 144 15.30 5.94 -43.16
CA VAL A 144 14.45 4.75 -43.15
C VAL A 144 15.33 3.52 -43.33
N GLU A 145 15.17 2.53 -42.46
CA GLU A 145 15.88 1.25 -42.55
C GLU A 145 14.88 0.11 -42.81
N PRO A 146 15.21 -0.87 -43.69
CA PRO A 146 14.40 -2.07 -43.85
C PRO A 146 14.49 -2.95 -42.57
N LEU A 147 13.35 -3.42 -42.08
CA LEU A 147 13.28 -4.30 -40.92
C LEU A 147 13.56 -5.76 -41.36
N SER A 148 14.70 -6.31 -40.96
CA SER A 148 15.05 -7.73 -41.19
C SER A 148 14.35 -8.69 -40.22
N ASP A 149 14.21 -9.96 -40.60
CA ASP A 149 13.49 -11.13 -40.00
C ASP A 149 13.51 -11.38 -38.47
N ALA A 150 14.07 -10.50 -37.63
CA ALA A 150 14.32 -10.73 -36.21
C ALA A 150 13.20 -10.26 -35.24
N VAL A 151 12.09 -9.68 -35.72
CA VAL A 151 10.96 -9.27 -34.85
C VAL A 151 9.87 -10.34 -34.86
N ASN A 152 9.78 -11.08 -33.76
CA ASN A 152 9.04 -12.34 -33.61
C ASN A 152 7.49 -12.24 -33.61
N SER A 153 6.91 -11.23 -34.25
CA SER A 153 5.46 -11.14 -34.52
C SER A 153 5.10 -10.70 -35.95
N LEU A 154 6.08 -10.38 -36.80
CA LEU A 154 5.86 -9.99 -38.19
C LEU A 154 6.92 -10.63 -39.09
N ARG A 155 6.67 -11.85 -39.57
CA ARG A 155 7.43 -12.43 -40.69
C ARG A 155 7.00 -11.77 -42.01
N ALA A 156 7.32 -10.48 -42.19
CA ALA A 156 7.04 -9.75 -43.42
C ALA A 156 8.35 -9.52 -44.17
N ARG A 157 8.48 -10.10 -45.38
CA ARG A 157 9.64 -9.94 -46.27
C ARG A 157 9.84 -8.49 -46.80
N HIS A 158 9.08 -7.51 -46.30
CA HIS A 158 8.92 -6.18 -46.89
C HIS A 158 8.72 -5.04 -45.86
N GLY A 159 9.12 -5.22 -44.59
CA GLY A 159 8.95 -4.22 -43.53
C GLY A 159 9.98 -3.06 -43.54
N PHE A 160 9.60 -1.88 -43.05
CA PHE A 160 10.47 -0.71 -42.87
C PHE A 160 10.25 -0.01 -41.51
N GLY A 161 11.27 0.68 -41.02
CA GLY A 161 11.23 1.51 -39.82
C GLY A 161 12.00 2.83 -39.98
N ALA A 162 11.49 3.94 -39.46
CA ALA A 162 12.12 5.26 -39.51
C ALA A 162 12.10 5.96 -38.14
N VAL A 163 13.26 6.43 -37.67
CA VAL A 163 13.40 7.05 -36.32
C VAL A 163 13.32 8.56 -36.44
N ILE A 164 12.32 9.18 -35.81
CA ILE A 164 12.11 10.63 -35.87
C ILE A 164 13.14 11.34 -34.99
N SER A 165 13.87 12.32 -35.54
CA SER A 165 14.97 13.05 -34.89
C SER A 165 14.58 13.82 -33.61
N PRO A 166 15.46 13.97 -32.59
CA PRO A 166 15.10 14.60 -31.31
C PRO A 166 14.74 16.06 -31.44
N LYS A 167 15.18 16.70 -32.54
CA LYS A 167 14.88 18.10 -32.83
C LYS A 167 13.39 18.39 -33.07
N PHE A 168 12.58 17.36 -33.34
CA PHE A 168 11.14 17.49 -33.47
C PHE A 168 10.42 17.21 -32.14
N TYR A 169 11.13 16.95 -31.05
CA TYR A 169 10.56 16.68 -29.73
C TYR A 169 10.57 17.98 -28.92
N ASP A 170 9.82 18.96 -29.42
CA ASP A 170 9.72 20.30 -28.83
C ASP A 170 8.35 20.57 -28.18
N GLY A 171 7.42 19.60 -28.26
CA GLY A 171 6.05 19.74 -27.76
C GLY A 171 5.06 20.32 -28.78
N GLU A 172 5.51 20.65 -29.99
CA GLU A 172 4.69 21.18 -31.08
C GLU A 172 4.21 20.08 -32.04
N GLU A 173 3.23 20.41 -32.90
CA GLU A 173 2.69 19.51 -33.91
C GLU A 173 3.52 19.54 -35.21
N HIS A 174 3.84 18.35 -35.72
CA HIS A 174 4.64 18.14 -36.91
C HIS A 174 3.93 17.21 -37.89
N LEU A 175 4.04 17.49 -39.19
CA LEU A 175 3.46 16.68 -40.25
C LEU A 175 4.41 15.54 -40.66
N VAL A 176 3.95 14.29 -40.55
CA VAL A 176 4.69 13.09 -40.95
C VAL A 176 4.11 12.51 -42.23
N GLU A 177 4.95 12.34 -43.26
CA GLU A 177 4.59 11.78 -44.56
C GLU A 177 5.41 10.52 -44.85
N VAL A 178 4.77 9.47 -45.36
CA VAL A 178 5.43 8.26 -45.87
C VAL A 178 5.21 8.21 -47.37
N LEU A 179 6.30 8.19 -48.15
CA LEU A 179 6.32 8.31 -49.60
C LEU A 179 6.99 7.08 -50.22
N LEU A 180 6.49 6.58 -51.34
CA LEU A 180 7.10 5.47 -52.09
C LEU A 180 7.74 5.97 -53.38
N PRO A 181 8.96 5.50 -53.73
CA PRO A 181 9.63 5.92 -54.95
C PRO A 181 8.98 5.29 -56.20
N GLY A 182 8.52 6.14 -57.12
CA GLY A 182 8.03 5.78 -58.46
C GLY A 182 9.15 5.71 -59.52
N GLN A 183 8.82 5.56 -60.81
CA GLN A 183 9.82 5.65 -61.87
C GLN A 183 10.31 7.11 -62.08
N ALA A 184 11.53 7.27 -62.59
CA ALA A 184 12.16 8.57 -62.91
C ALA A 184 12.37 9.56 -61.74
N GLY A 185 12.26 9.11 -60.49
CA GLY A 185 12.56 9.93 -59.31
C GLY A 185 11.36 10.67 -58.70
N GLU A 186 10.14 10.39 -59.17
CA GLU A 186 8.90 10.85 -58.53
C GLU A 186 8.57 10.01 -57.28
N TYR A 187 7.84 10.58 -56.33
CA TYR A 187 7.43 9.93 -55.08
C TYR A 187 5.91 9.99 -54.91
N HIS A 188 5.29 8.87 -54.57
CA HIS A 188 3.85 8.75 -54.32
C HIS A 188 3.56 8.70 -52.82
N LEU A 189 2.57 9.47 -52.36
CA LEU A 189 2.17 9.49 -50.95
C LEU A 189 1.45 8.19 -50.57
N LEU A 190 1.99 7.49 -49.57
CA LEU A 190 1.41 6.28 -48.99
C LEU A 190 0.53 6.63 -47.77
N SER A 191 0.99 7.54 -46.92
CA SER A 191 0.27 7.99 -45.72
C SER A 191 0.76 9.37 -45.27
N GLN A 192 -0.10 10.15 -44.63
CA GLN A 192 0.21 11.47 -44.07
C GLN A 192 -0.60 11.68 -42.78
N GLU A 193 0.07 12.11 -41.70
CA GLU A 193 -0.55 12.32 -40.37
C GLU A 193 0.15 13.46 -39.61
N THR A 194 -0.59 14.24 -38.82
CA THR A 194 -0.02 15.30 -37.96
C THR A 194 0.16 14.79 -36.53
N LEU A 195 1.34 14.94 -35.96
CA LEU A 195 1.71 14.34 -34.67
C LEU A 195 2.47 15.33 -33.77
N ARG A 196 2.16 15.33 -32.48
CA ARG A 196 2.85 16.13 -31.45
C ARG A 196 3.86 15.27 -30.69
N PHE A 197 5.13 15.66 -30.64
CA PHE A 197 6.18 14.88 -29.97
C PHE A 197 6.56 15.49 -28.62
N SER A 198 6.59 14.67 -27.55
CA SER A 198 6.85 15.14 -26.18
C SER A 198 8.28 15.69 -26.00
N PRO A 199 8.46 16.84 -25.31
CA PRO A 199 9.78 17.41 -25.03
C PRO A 199 10.61 16.62 -23.99
N ASP A 200 9.99 15.67 -23.26
CA ASP A 200 10.71 14.82 -22.31
C ASP A 200 11.36 13.61 -23.01
N LEU A 201 12.60 13.81 -23.47
CA LEU A 201 13.42 12.79 -24.14
C LEU A 201 13.76 11.57 -23.25
N LYS A 202 13.51 11.59 -21.92
CA LYS A 202 13.83 10.46 -21.03
C LYS A 202 12.99 9.22 -21.29
N ASN A 203 11.82 9.36 -21.92
CA ASN A 203 10.91 8.27 -22.24
C ASN A 203 10.94 7.84 -23.72
N VAL A 204 11.78 8.48 -24.55
CA VAL A 204 11.93 8.17 -25.97
C VAL A 204 13.24 7.39 -26.17
N GLN A 205 13.15 6.07 -26.38
CA GLN A 205 14.33 5.28 -26.73
C GLN A 205 14.64 5.39 -28.22
N TRP A 206 15.63 6.22 -28.51
CA TRP A 206 16.27 6.37 -29.82
C TRP A 206 16.84 5.05 -30.32
N TRP A 207 16.30 4.50 -31.41
CA TRP A 207 17.06 3.50 -32.15
C TRP A 207 18.20 4.22 -32.91
N ARG A 208 19.38 4.26 -32.28
CA ARG A 208 20.65 4.26 -33.00
C ARG A 208 21.68 3.44 -32.26
N ARG A 209 22.19 2.44 -32.96
CA ARG A 209 23.56 1.94 -32.80
C ARG A 209 24.54 3.12 -32.85
N ALA A 210 25.18 3.40 -31.72
CA ALA A 210 26.63 3.39 -31.64
C ALA A 210 26.94 2.28 -30.62
N THR A 211 27.22 1.04 -31.03
CA THR A 211 28.60 0.63 -31.36
C THR A 211 29.66 1.61 -30.86
N ASN A 212 29.72 1.83 -29.54
CA ASN A 212 30.96 1.40 -28.92
C ASN A 212 30.86 -0.12 -28.86
N GLN A 213 31.62 -0.77 -29.75
CA GLN A 213 32.05 -2.16 -29.61
C GLN A 213 32.25 -2.44 -28.12
N TYR A 214 31.83 -3.61 -27.66
CA TYR A 214 31.18 -3.82 -26.36
C TYR A 214 30.30 -5.08 -26.51
N GLU A 215 30.85 -6.18 -27.06
CA GLU A 215 30.08 -7.38 -27.43
C GLU A 215 29.20 -7.87 -26.26
N ASP A 216 27.90 -8.02 -26.52
CA ASP A 216 26.92 -8.60 -25.59
C ASP A 216 27.48 -9.89 -24.98
N ILE A 217 27.67 -9.91 -23.66
CA ILE A 217 28.04 -11.11 -22.92
C ILE A 217 26.78 -11.95 -22.74
N ILE A 218 26.66 -13.03 -23.51
CA ILE A 218 25.56 -13.99 -23.48
C ILE A 218 26.00 -15.23 -22.70
N VAL A 219 25.15 -15.74 -21.80
CA VAL A 219 25.38 -17.06 -21.19
C VAL A 219 25.07 -18.13 -22.23
N ASP A 220 26.10 -18.84 -22.69
CA ASP A 220 25.98 -19.94 -23.66
C ASP A 220 25.59 -21.25 -22.96
N SER A 221 26.26 -21.55 -21.84
CA SER A 221 25.96 -22.75 -21.04
C SER A 221 26.36 -22.57 -19.58
N LEU A 222 25.64 -23.21 -18.67
CA LEU A 222 25.99 -23.37 -17.26
C LEU A 222 25.90 -24.86 -16.91
N HIS A 223 27.05 -25.49 -16.71
CA HIS A 223 27.16 -26.86 -16.22
C HIS A 223 27.44 -26.84 -14.72
N LEU A 224 26.64 -27.57 -13.93
CA LEU A 224 26.95 -27.80 -12.52
C LEU A 224 27.05 -29.28 -12.24
N THR A 225 27.95 -29.64 -11.34
CA THR A 225 28.08 -30.99 -10.79
C THR A 225 28.22 -30.90 -9.27
N ASN A 226 28.29 -32.04 -8.59
CA ASN A 226 28.58 -32.06 -7.14
C ASN A 226 30.01 -31.60 -6.81
N ALA A 227 30.89 -31.45 -7.81
CA ALA A 227 32.31 -31.14 -7.64
C ALA A 227 32.72 -29.78 -8.24
N GLU A 228 31.98 -29.25 -9.21
CA GLU A 228 32.33 -28.00 -9.90
C GLU A 228 31.13 -27.31 -10.56
N ALA A 229 31.27 -26.02 -10.85
CA ALA A 229 30.42 -25.30 -11.79
C ALA A 229 31.27 -24.74 -12.93
N VAL A 230 30.77 -24.82 -14.15
CA VAL A 230 31.40 -24.31 -15.37
C VAL A 230 30.40 -23.44 -16.11
N LEU A 231 30.74 -22.17 -16.30
CA LEU A 231 29.92 -21.15 -16.97
C LEU A 231 30.64 -20.73 -18.26
N THR A 232 29.95 -20.88 -19.39
CA THR A 232 30.44 -20.45 -20.69
C THR A 232 29.73 -19.17 -21.08
N LEU A 233 30.51 -18.10 -21.31
CA LEU A 233 30.02 -16.82 -21.78
C LEU A 233 30.48 -16.57 -23.23
N VAL A 234 29.58 -16.07 -24.06
CA VAL A 234 29.81 -15.67 -25.45
C VAL A 234 29.81 -14.15 -25.51
N GLY A 235 30.93 -13.53 -25.85
CA GLY A 235 31.09 -12.06 -25.88
C GLY A 235 32.47 -11.63 -25.38
N GLU A 236 32.71 -10.33 -25.23
CA GLU A 236 34.04 -9.81 -24.90
C GLU A 236 34.38 -10.06 -23.43
N VAL A 237 35.30 -11.00 -23.20
CA VAL A 237 35.71 -11.48 -21.87
C VAL A 237 36.62 -10.46 -21.19
N ARG A 238 36.06 -9.53 -20.41
CA ARG A 238 36.81 -8.44 -19.74
C ARG A 238 37.25 -8.73 -18.30
N HIS A 239 36.72 -9.77 -17.68
CA HIS A 239 36.90 -10.04 -16.25
C HIS A 239 37.64 -11.36 -16.03
N LYS A 240 38.61 -11.39 -15.11
CA LYS A 240 39.35 -12.61 -14.76
C LYS A 240 38.54 -13.56 -13.86
N ARG A 241 37.50 -13.04 -13.21
CA ARG A 241 36.64 -13.74 -12.25
C ARG A 241 35.19 -13.31 -12.41
N VAL A 242 34.25 -14.22 -12.16
CA VAL A 242 32.79 -14.02 -12.22
C VAL A 242 32.13 -14.63 -11.00
N ALA A 243 31.06 -14.06 -10.46
CA ALA A 243 30.33 -14.66 -9.34
C ALA A 243 29.11 -15.47 -9.81
N LEU A 244 28.94 -16.68 -9.28
CA LEU A 244 27.76 -17.52 -9.47
C LEU A 244 27.03 -17.69 -8.14
N ARG A 245 25.73 -17.42 -8.12
CA ARG A 245 24.91 -17.59 -6.91
C ARG A 245 23.97 -18.78 -7.09
N LEU A 246 24.06 -19.78 -6.22
CA LEU A 246 23.17 -20.94 -6.19
C LEU A 246 22.41 -20.93 -4.86
N GLY A 247 21.16 -20.46 -4.88
CA GLY A 247 20.42 -20.18 -3.64
C GLY A 247 21.13 -19.09 -2.81
N TYR A 248 21.52 -19.43 -1.57
CA TYR A 248 22.21 -18.51 -0.65
C TYR A 248 23.74 -18.53 -0.76
N ARG A 249 24.33 -19.44 -1.55
CA ARG A 249 25.80 -19.57 -1.68
C ARG A 249 26.33 -18.81 -2.88
N ARG A 250 27.36 -18.00 -2.66
CA ARG A 250 28.12 -17.28 -3.69
C ARG A 250 29.41 -18.04 -3.97
N PHE A 251 29.68 -18.32 -5.24
CA PHE A 251 30.91 -18.93 -5.71
C PHE A 251 31.62 -17.98 -6.66
N VAL A 252 32.91 -17.76 -6.47
CA VAL A 252 33.73 -16.99 -7.39
C VAL A 252 34.34 -17.98 -8.38
N MET A 253 34.04 -17.80 -9.66
CA MET A 253 34.50 -18.60 -10.78
C MET A 253 35.67 -17.92 -11.46
N ASP A 254 36.75 -18.66 -11.65
CA ASP A 254 37.96 -18.19 -12.34
C ASP A 254 37.86 -18.53 -13.83
N LEU A 255 38.46 -17.70 -14.69
CA LEU A 255 38.55 -18.00 -16.12
C LEU A 255 39.50 -19.18 -16.38
N VAL A 256 39.01 -20.26 -16.98
CA VAL A 256 39.74 -21.52 -17.20
C VAL A 256 40.29 -21.67 -18.61
N SER A 257 39.61 -21.11 -19.62
CA SER A 257 40.08 -21.09 -21.01
C SER A 257 39.84 -19.72 -21.66
N PRO A 258 40.89 -18.99 -22.09
CA PRO A 258 40.73 -17.81 -22.93
C PRO A 258 40.43 -18.19 -24.41
N PRO A 259 39.88 -17.27 -25.23
CA PRO A 259 39.42 -17.59 -26.58
C PRO A 259 40.58 -18.04 -27.48
N ALA A 260 40.38 -19.12 -28.25
CA ALA A 260 41.33 -19.53 -29.28
C ALA A 260 41.32 -18.51 -30.44
N SER A 261 42.45 -17.86 -30.72
CA SER A 261 42.62 -16.98 -31.86
C SER A 261 42.80 -17.78 -33.15
N GLY A 262 41.70 -18.06 -33.85
CA GLY A 262 41.69 -18.65 -35.18
C GLY A 262 40.79 -17.85 -36.11
N GLU A 263 41.35 -17.39 -37.24
CA GLU A 263 40.62 -16.63 -38.25
C GLU A 263 39.39 -17.41 -38.75
N GLY A 264 38.19 -16.82 -38.58
CA GLY A 264 36.96 -17.33 -39.20
C GLY A 264 35.76 -17.60 -38.29
N LYS A 265 35.80 -17.33 -36.98
CA LYS A 265 34.60 -17.38 -36.12
C LYS A 265 34.46 -16.15 -35.23
N THR A 266 33.51 -15.28 -35.56
CA THR A 266 32.97 -14.24 -34.69
C THR A 266 32.21 -14.87 -33.52
N ARG A 267 32.89 -15.02 -32.38
CA ARG A 267 32.38 -14.90 -30.99
C ARG A 267 33.41 -15.47 -30.02
N ALA A 268 34.05 -14.62 -29.21
CA ALA A 268 34.95 -15.05 -28.15
C ALA A 268 34.17 -15.84 -27.07
N LEU A 269 34.67 -17.02 -26.72
CA LEU A 269 34.13 -17.87 -25.65
C LEU A 269 35.03 -17.73 -24.43
N GLY A 270 34.50 -17.19 -23.32
CA GLY A 270 35.15 -17.19 -22.02
C GLY A 270 34.53 -18.27 -21.14
N GLN A 271 35.31 -19.29 -20.79
CA GLN A 271 34.85 -20.36 -19.92
C GLN A 271 35.36 -20.11 -18.49
N TYR A 272 34.44 -19.90 -17.56
CA TYR A 272 34.73 -19.73 -16.13
C TYR A 272 34.40 -21.01 -15.40
N ALA A 273 35.18 -21.40 -14.40
CA ALA A 273 34.84 -22.51 -13.54
C ALA A 273 35.22 -22.25 -12.09
N VAL A 274 34.55 -22.97 -11.19
CA VAL A 274 34.89 -23.04 -9.78
C VAL A 274 34.76 -24.48 -9.33
N GLN A 275 35.76 -25.01 -8.65
CA GLN A 275 35.65 -26.29 -7.96
C GLN A 275 35.08 -26.07 -6.56
N PHE A 276 34.10 -26.90 -6.19
CA PHE A 276 33.57 -26.91 -4.84
C PHE A 276 34.55 -27.65 -3.93
N HIS A 277 35.01 -27.02 -2.84
CA HIS A 277 35.82 -27.68 -1.83
C HIS A 277 35.06 -28.88 -1.22
N LYS A 278 35.78 -29.91 -0.73
CA LYS A 278 35.20 -31.16 -0.17
C LYS A 278 34.14 -30.95 0.93
N GLU A 279 34.13 -29.79 1.59
CA GLU A 279 33.19 -29.40 2.64
C GLU A 279 31.95 -28.63 2.10
N ALA A 280 31.96 -28.22 0.83
CA ALA A 280 30.93 -27.43 0.16
C ALA A 280 30.00 -28.28 -0.72
N LYS A 281 29.70 -29.54 -0.33
CA LYS A 281 28.76 -30.39 -1.07
C LYS A 281 27.41 -29.68 -1.26
N LEU A 282 26.97 -29.56 -2.51
CA LEU A 282 25.56 -29.29 -2.84
C LEU A 282 24.72 -30.51 -2.38
N PRO A 283 23.44 -30.32 -2.01
CA PRO A 283 22.56 -31.44 -1.63
C PRO A 283 22.59 -32.51 -2.72
N SER A 284 22.70 -33.79 -2.33
CA SER A 284 22.91 -34.96 -3.19
C SER A 284 21.80 -35.26 -4.21
N SER A 285 20.85 -34.35 -4.40
CA SER A 285 19.71 -34.48 -5.31
C SER A 285 19.55 -33.27 -6.25
N LEU A 286 20.66 -32.73 -6.77
CA LEU A 286 20.63 -31.95 -8.00
C LEU A 286 21.02 -32.87 -9.16
N GLU A 287 20.06 -33.61 -9.70
CA GLU A 287 20.22 -34.19 -11.04
C GLU A 287 20.22 -33.05 -12.06
N LEU A 288 21.27 -32.95 -12.86
CA LEU A 288 21.31 -32.04 -14.00
C LEU A 288 21.13 -32.80 -15.31
N TYR A 289 20.22 -32.22 -16.10
CA TYR A 289 19.69 -32.69 -17.37
C TYR A 289 20.69 -32.53 -18.53
N ASN A 290 20.50 -33.39 -19.55
CA ASN A 290 20.97 -33.20 -20.93
C ASN A 290 19.99 -32.30 -21.72
N ALA A 291 20.48 -31.65 -22.79
CA ALA A 291 19.80 -30.64 -23.61
C ALA A 291 18.32 -30.93 -23.96
N GLY A 292 17.44 -29.92 -23.79
CA GLY A 292 16.10 -29.88 -24.40
C GLY A 292 14.86 -29.66 -23.51
N GLY A 293 14.99 -29.33 -22.22
CA GLY A 293 13.83 -29.09 -21.32
C GLY A 293 13.70 -27.67 -20.76
N SER A 294 12.48 -27.23 -20.44
CA SER A 294 12.23 -25.94 -19.77
C SER A 294 12.56 -25.98 -18.27
N LEU A 295 13.11 -24.87 -17.75
CA LEU A 295 13.57 -24.71 -16.37
C LEU A 295 12.40 -24.75 -15.37
N LYS A 296 12.48 -25.62 -14.36
CA LYS A 296 11.49 -25.71 -13.26
C LYS A 296 11.76 -24.79 -12.06
N ARG A 297 12.91 -24.10 -12.00
CA ARG A 297 13.26 -23.10 -10.97
C ARG A 297 14.10 -21.97 -11.57
N SER A 298 13.94 -20.76 -11.03
CA SER A 298 14.70 -19.56 -11.38
C SER A 298 16.07 -19.54 -10.67
N PHE A 299 17.12 -19.13 -11.38
CA PHE A 299 18.48 -18.95 -10.86
C PHE A 299 18.94 -17.49 -11.08
N ASP A 300 19.70 -16.93 -10.14
CA ASP A 300 20.25 -15.56 -10.22
C ASP A 300 21.76 -15.64 -10.50
N VAL A 301 22.19 -15.18 -11.68
CA VAL A 301 23.60 -15.14 -12.10
C VAL A 301 24.05 -13.67 -12.09
N ARG A 302 24.99 -13.30 -11.22
CA ARG A 302 25.45 -11.91 -11.03
C ARG A 302 26.90 -11.72 -11.45
N LEU A 303 27.17 -10.88 -12.44
CA LEU A 303 28.55 -10.54 -12.86
C LEU A 303 29.06 -9.30 -12.09
N GLY A 304 30.33 -9.26 -11.71
CA GLY A 304 30.93 -8.12 -11.00
C GLY A 304 32.47 -8.17 -10.95
N ASP A 305 33.10 -7.06 -10.56
CA ASP A 305 34.55 -6.94 -10.39
C ASP A 305 35.07 -7.50 -9.04
N GLU A 306 36.36 -7.33 -8.75
CA GLU A 306 37.03 -7.83 -7.55
C GLU A 306 36.52 -7.25 -6.21
N THR A 307 35.67 -6.23 -6.25
CA THR A 307 35.01 -5.63 -5.07
C THR A 307 33.52 -6.00 -4.96
N GLY A 308 32.96 -6.71 -5.95
CA GLY A 308 31.55 -7.12 -5.96
C GLY A 308 30.57 -6.02 -6.32
N ARG A 309 31.01 -4.87 -6.86
CA ARG A 309 30.12 -3.80 -7.32
C ARG A 309 29.49 -4.18 -8.67
N ARG A 310 28.16 -4.00 -8.78
CA ARG A 310 27.36 -4.26 -9.99
C ARG A 310 27.60 -3.14 -11.02
N PRO A 311 28.07 -3.43 -12.24
CA PRO A 311 28.04 -2.45 -13.31
C PRO A 311 26.60 -2.19 -13.77
N SER A 312 26.26 -0.94 -14.03
CA SER A 312 24.89 -0.46 -14.36
C SER A 312 24.30 -1.04 -15.66
N TYR A 313 25.09 -1.77 -16.45
CA TYR A 313 24.73 -2.30 -17.77
C TYR A 313 24.22 -3.76 -17.78
N LEU A 314 23.99 -4.40 -16.63
CA LEU A 314 23.47 -5.78 -16.55
C LEU A 314 21.99 -5.83 -16.14
N PRO A 315 21.11 -6.59 -16.83
CA PRO A 315 19.72 -6.78 -16.44
C PRO A 315 19.58 -7.56 -15.11
N GLN A 316 18.55 -7.24 -14.32
CA GLN A 316 18.34 -7.75 -12.94
C GLN A 316 17.99 -9.24 -12.84
N THR A 317 17.52 -9.87 -13.91
CA THR A 317 17.10 -11.28 -13.94
C THR A 317 17.06 -11.78 -15.38
N LEU A 318 17.64 -12.95 -15.66
CA LEU A 318 17.35 -13.70 -16.88
C LEU A 318 15.96 -14.34 -16.73
N ALA A 319 14.94 -13.73 -17.34
CA ALA A 319 13.57 -14.24 -17.25
C ALA A 319 13.42 -15.56 -18.01
N VAL A 320 13.03 -16.62 -17.28
CA VAL A 320 12.46 -17.83 -17.88
C VAL A 320 10.95 -17.61 -17.96
N LYS A 321 10.38 -17.69 -19.16
CA LYS A 321 8.93 -17.82 -19.34
C LYS A 321 8.48 -19.15 -18.73
N SER A 322 7.88 -19.14 -17.55
CA SER A 322 7.20 -20.31 -17.00
C SER A 322 5.73 -20.30 -17.43
N GLN A 323 5.40 -21.09 -18.46
CA GLN A 323 4.07 -21.70 -18.54
C GLN A 323 4.14 -23.03 -17.79
N ALA A 324 3.38 -23.15 -16.72
CA ALA A 324 3.08 -24.43 -16.09
C ALA A 324 1.67 -24.37 -15.50
N VAL A 325 0.67 -24.74 -16.32
CA VAL A 325 -0.53 -25.41 -15.82
C VAL A 325 -0.08 -26.82 -15.46
N VAL A 326 0.01 -27.12 -14.16
CA VAL A 326 0.08 -28.50 -13.66
C VAL A 326 -0.95 -28.63 -12.56
N GLY A 327 -1.98 -29.43 -12.85
CA GLY A 327 -2.93 -29.90 -11.86
C GLY A 327 -2.20 -30.64 -10.74
N GLY A 328 -2.26 -30.07 -9.53
CA GLY A 328 -1.66 -30.63 -8.34
C GLY A 328 -1.45 -29.54 -7.31
N ARG A 329 -2.49 -29.22 -6.52
CA ARG A 329 -2.49 -28.30 -5.37
C ARG A 329 -1.46 -27.16 -5.47
N ASN A 330 -1.86 -26.06 -6.08
CA ASN A 330 -1.47 -24.69 -5.72
C ASN A 330 -0.43 -24.65 -4.58
N GLU A 331 0.87 -24.62 -4.91
CA GLU A 331 1.92 -24.24 -3.96
C GLU A 331 1.77 -22.74 -3.67
N LEU A 332 0.63 -22.37 -3.09
CA LEU A 332 0.36 -21.05 -2.55
C LEU A 332 1.46 -20.74 -1.56
N LEU A 333 2.07 -19.56 -1.73
CA LEU A 333 3.16 -19.03 -0.90
C LEU A 333 2.95 -19.44 0.57
N PRO A 334 3.74 -20.38 1.13
CA PRO A 334 3.47 -20.95 2.45
C PRO A 334 3.37 -19.89 3.56
N THR A 335 3.98 -18.71 3.34
CA THR A 335 3.86 -17.54 4.22
C THR A 335 2.43 -17.00 4.25
N LEU A 336 1.86 -16.70 3.08
CA LEU A 336 0.56 -16.04 3.00
C LEU A 336 -0.56 -16.97 3.47
N ASN A 337 -0.42 -18.27 3.22
CA ASN A 337 -1.35 -19.27 3.74
C ASN A 337 -1.27 -19.40 5.27
N TYR A 338 -0.07 -19.29 5.86
CA TYR A 338 0.07 -19.22 7.32
C TYR A 338 -0.66 -18.00 7.90
N TRP A 339 -0.45 -16.81 7.33
CA TRP A 339 -1.18 -15.60 7.73
C TRP A 339 -2.70 -15.78 7.61
N ALA A 340 -3.17 -16.37 6.50
CA ALA A 340 -4.59 -16.62 6.29
C ALA A 340 -5.20 -17.60 7.31
N GLN A 341 -4.46 -18.67 7.66
CA GLN A 341 -4.87 -19.62 8.69
C GLN A 341 -4.94 -18.97 10.07
N GLU A 342 -3.96 -18.13 10.39
CA GLU A 342 -3.90 -17.37 11.64
C GLU A 342 -5.04 -16.38 11.77
N ILE A 343 -5.41 -15.68 10.69
CA ILE A 343 -6.58 -14.79 10.65
C ILE A 343 -7.88 -15.59 10.83
N ARG A 344 -8.04 -16.73 10.15
CA ARG A 344 -9.23 -17.58 10.29
C ARG A 344 -9.35 -18.21 11.68
N ARG A 345 -8.22 -18.52 12.35
CA ARG A 345 -8.18 -19.11 13.69
C ARG A 345 -8.79 -18.18 14.75
N GLU A 346 -8.47 -16.89 14.70
CA GLU A 346 -9.06 -15.90 15.63
C GLU A 346 -10.38 -15.28 15.14
N GLY A 347 -10.71 -15.44 13.86
CA GLY A 347 -11.99 -15.05 13.29
C GLY A 347 -12.12 -13.54 13.05
N ARG A 348 -13.33 -13.00 13.28
CA ARG A 348 -13.70 -11.62 12.88
C ARG A 348 -12.82 -10.52 13.52
N PRO A 349 -12.41 -10.59 14.81
CA PRO A 349 -11.58 -9.55 15.40
C PRO A 349 -10.23 -9.37 14.68
N ARG A 350 -9.53 -10.47 14.39
CA ARG A 350 -8.24 -10.44 13.67
C ARG A 350 -8.41 -10.05 12.21
N LEU A 351 -9.51 -10.45 11.56
CA LEU A 351 -9.83 -10.02 10.20
C LEU A 351 -10.05 -8.50 10.10
N ALA A 352 -10.82 -7.91 11.04
CA ALA A 352 -11.07 -6.47 11.07
C ALA A 352 -9.78 -5.67 11.32
N TRP A 353 -8.90 -6.20 12.17
CA TRP A 353 -7.57 -5.65 12.39
C TRP A 353 -6.72 -5.69 11.10
N PHE A 354 -6.57 -6.88 10.51
CA PHE A 354 -5.74 -7.07 9.32
C PHE A 354 -6.23 -6.21 8.15
N SER A 355 -7.54 -6.04 7.98
CA SER A 355 -8.09 -5.18 6.91
C SER A 355 -7.74 -3.71 7.09
N SER A 356 -7.66 -3.23 8.33
CA SER A 356 -7.26 -1.85 8.62
C SER A 356 -5.80 -1.63 8.27
N LEU A 357 -4.93 -2.58 8.63
CA LEU A 357 -3.51 -2.56 8.23
C LEU A 357 -3.35 -2.64 6.70
N ALA A 358 -4.12 -3.49 6.02
CA ALA A 358 -4.07 -3.64 4.57
C ALA A 358 -4.45 -2.33 3.85
N ARG A 359 -5.46 -1.60 4.35
CA ARG A 359 -5.82 -0.27 3.84
C ARG A 359 -4.74 0.76 4.13
N GLU A 360 -4.22 0.76 5.36
CA GLU A 360 -3.17 1.71 5.79
C GLU A 360 -1.89 1.59 4.97
N THR A 361 -1.39 0.36 4.82
CA THR A 361 -0.14 0.07 4.12
C THR A 361 -0.29 0.00 2.60
N GLN A 362 -1.53 0.04 2.10
CA GLN A 362 -1.87 -0.19 0.69
C GLN A 362 -1.26 -1.48 0.11
N SER A 363 -0.97 -2.48 0.95
CA SER A 363 -0.23 -3.68 0.53
C SER A 363 -1.06 -4.54 -0.42
N LEU A 364 -0.55 -4.74 -1.64
CA LEU A 364 -1.13 -5.68 -2.61
C LEU A 364 -0.99 -7.13 -2.13
N GLU A 365 0.10 -7.46 -1.44
CA GLU A 365 0.30 -8.79 -0.87
C GLU A 365 -0.73 -9.12 0.23
N ALA A 366 -1.36 -8.10 0.83
CA ALA A 366 -2.47 -8.30 1.76
C ALA A 366 -3.77 -8.73 1.05
N ARG A 367 -3.95 -8.40 -0.24
CA ARG A 367 -5.09 -8.88 -1.04
C ARG A 367 -5.02 -10.40 -1.22
N ASP A 368 -3.83 -10.95 -1.46
CA ASP A 368 -3.60 -12.39 -1.51
C ASP A 368 -3.94 -13.08 -0.19
N VAL A 369 -3.51 -12.50 0.93
CA VAL A 369 -3.86 -13.03 2.26
C VAL A 369 -5.37 -13.04 2.45
N LEU A 370 -6.07 -11.96 2.09
CA LEU A 370 -7.53 -11.88 2.22
C LEU A 370 -8.27 -12.84 1.28
N ALA A 371 -7.77 -13.03 0.06
CA ALA A 371 -8.29 -14.02 -0.88
C ALA A 371 -8.15 -15.45 -0.32
N LEU A 372 -6.98 -15.77 0.27
CA LEU A 372 -6.74 -17.04 0.97
C LEU A 372 -7.64 -17.19 2.20
N VAL A 373 -7.84 -16.11 2.97
CA VAL A 373 -8.77 -16.08 4.09
C VAL A 373 -10.19 -16.38 3.62
N ALA A 374 -10.65 -15.75 2.53
CA ALA A 374 -11.98 -15.96 1.96
C ALA A 374 -12.16 -17.39 1.44
N SER A 375 -11.17 -17.91 0.70
CA SER A 375 -11.23 -19.19 -0.02
C SER A 375 -10.82 -20.41 0.83
N GLY A 376 -10.31 -20.20 2.04
CA GLY A 376 -9.84 -21.29 2.91
C GLY A 376 -8.48 -21.84 2.51
N GLY A 377 -7.64 -20.96 1.97
CA GLY A 377 -6.29 -21.28 1.52
C GLY A 377 -6.26 -21.98 0.17
N SER A 378 -7.31 -21.84 -0.65
CA SER A 378 -7.40 -22.51 -1.97
C SER A 378 -7.05 -21.60 -3.14
N HIS A 379 -7.33 -20.30 -3.02
CA HIS A 379 -7.14 -19.28 -4.05
C HIS A 379 -6.43 -18.06 -3.45
N ASP A 380 -5.37 -17.61 -4.11
CA ASP A 380 -4.80 -16.26 -3.97
C ASP A 380 -5.68 -15.23 -4.71
N TYR A 381 -5.24 -13.96 -4.78
CA TYR A 381 -6.05 -12.90 -5.36
C TYR A 381 -6.39 -13.14 -6.84
N ASP A 382 -5.38 -13.34 -7.68
CA ASP A 382 -5.54 -13.49 -9.12
C ASP A 382 -6.40 -14.72 -9.47
N SER A 383 -6.10 -15.87 -8.85
CA SER A 383 -6.86 -17.12 -9.06
C SER A 383 -8.31 -17.03 -8.57
N LEU A 384 -8.58 -16.24 -7.52
CA LEU A 384 -9.93 -15.98 -7.04
C LEU A 384 -10.70 -15.12 -8.04
N MET A 385 -10.09 -14.04 -8.56
CA MET A 385 -10.74 -13.17 -9.55
C MET A 385 -11.05 -13.92 -10.84
N GLU A 386 -10.10 -14.72 -11.35
CA GLU A 386 -10.32 -15.59 -12.53
C GLU A 386 -11.46 -16.58 -12.30
N THR A 387 -11.51 -17.21 -11.12
CA THR A 387 -12.59 -18.15 -10.76
C THR A 387 -13.95 -17.46 -10.70
N LEU A 388 -14.03 -16.26 -10.13
CA LEU A 388 -15.26 -15.47 -10.06
C LEU A 388 -15.70 -15.04 -11.47
N GLU A 389 -14.79 -14.57 -12.31
CA GLU A 389 -15.07 -14.17 -13.68
C GLU A 389 -15.61 -15.34 -14.53
N LEU A 390 -14.93 -16.49 -14.50
CA LEU A 390 -15.38 -17.70 -15.19
C LEU A 390 -16.74 -18.19 -14.70
N SER A 391 -17.04 -18.01 -13.41
CA SER A 391 -18.34 -18.38 -12.83
C SER A 391 -19.47 -17.47 -13.32
N ARG A 392 -19.19 -16.20 -13.64
CA ARG A 392 -20.18 -15.22 -14.13
C ARG A 392 -20.58 -15.46 -15.59
N LEU A 393 -19.65 -15.96 -16.42
CA LEU A 393 -19.90 -16.24 -17.84
C LEU A 393 -20.71 -17.53 -18.08
N ARG A 394 -20.76 -18.44 -17.10
CA ARG A 394 -21.50 -19.70 -17.19
C ARG A 394 -22.95 -19.47 -16.74
N SER A 395 -23.75 -18.91 -17.63
CA SER A 395 -25.17 -18.54 -17.44
C SER A 395 -26.13 -19.69 -17.07
N SER A 396 -25.66 -20.88 -16.70
CA SER A 396 -26.47 -22.00 -16.22
C SER A 396 -25.68 -22.96 -15.31
N ASP A 397 -26.18 -23.11 -14.08
CA ASP A 397 -26.07 -24.29 -13.19
C ASP A 397 -24.77 -24.67 -12.45
N TRP A 398 -23.60 -24.02 -12.63
CA TRP A 398 -22.49 -24.22 -11.68
C TRP A 398 -22.49 -23.12 -10.62
N GLY A 399 -22.98 -23.42 -9.42
CA GLY A 399 -23.04 -22.42 -8.35
C GLY A 399 -21.65 -21.88 -8.01
N ILE A 400 -21.51 -20.57 -7.83
CA ILE A 400 -20.25 -19.94 -7.37
C ILE A 400 -19.71 -20.62 -6.09
N ARG A 401 -20.60 -21.14 -5.24
CA ARG A 401 -20.22 -21.95 -4.05
C ARG A 401 -19.54 -23.27 -4.40
N GLU A 402 -19.87 -23.86 -5.55
CA GLU A 402 -19.23 -25.06 -6.06
C GLU A 402 -17.89 -24.71 -6.71
N ALA A 403 -17.81 -23.61 -7.46
CA ALA A 403 -16.58 -23.10 -8.07
C ALA A 403 -15.51 -22.70 -7.04
N LEU A 404 -15.91 -21.95 -6.00
CA LEU A 404 -15.03 -21.53 -4.91
C LEU A 404 -14.82 -22.62 -3.84
N GLY A 405 -15.49 -23.76 -3.98
CA GLY A 405 -15.55 -24.84 -2.99
C GLY A 405 -16.47 -24.55 -1.80
N LYS A 406 -16.91 -25.60 -1.09
CA LYS A 406 -17.90 -25.55 0.02
C LYS A 406 -17.50 -24.69 1.25
N ARG A 407 -16.40 -23.92 1.22
CA ARG A 407 -15.79 -23.25 2.39
C ARG A 407 -15.47 -21.76 2.19
N VAL A 408 -16.19 -21.08 1.30
CA VAL A 408 -16.12 -19.61 1.21
C VAL A 408 -16.55 -18.98 2.53
N TRP A 409 -15.69 -18.15 3.08
CA TRP A 409 -15.99 -17.38 4.27
C TRP A 409 -16.37 -15.95 3.87
N LEU A 410 -17.67 -15.67 3.77
CA LEU A 410 -18.22 -14.38 3.35
C LEU A 410 -17.59 -13.16 4.05
N PRO A 411 -17.34 -13.16 5.38
CA PRO A 411 -16.63 -12.06 6.02
C PRO A 411 -15.27 -11.76 5.39
N GLY A 412 -14.49 -12.79 5.03
CA GLY A 412 -13.22 -12.63 4.35
C GLY A 412 -13.37 -12.03 2.95
N LEU A 413 -14.40 -12.48 2.21
CA LEU A 413 -14.67 -12.00 0.85
C LEU A 413 -15.15 -10.53 0.82
N PHE A 414 -16.06 -10.15 1.72
CA PHE A 414 -16.48 -8.76 1.89
C PHE A 414 -15.30 -7.88 2.34
N THR A 415 -14.46 -8.38 3.25
CA THR A 415 -13.27 -7.66 3.68
C THR A 415 -12.29 -7.43 2.52
N LEU A 416 -12.09 -8.43 1.66
CA LEU A 416 -11.29 -8.29 0.44
C LEU A 416 -11.86 -7.20 -0.48
N ALA A 417 -13.17 -7.27 -0.78
CA ALA A 417 -13.87 -6.28 -1.60
C ALA A 417 -13.71 -4.86 -1.03
N GLN A 418 -13.91 -4.69 0.28
CA GLN A 418 -13.74 -3.41 0.96
C GLN A 418 -12.30 -2.88 0.87
N VAL A 419 -11.29 -3.74 0.98
CA VAL A 419 -9.87 -3.33 0.87
C VAL A 419 -9.55 -2.89 -0.56
N ILE A 420 -9.97 -3.63 -1.57
CA ILE A 420 -9.74 -3.27 -2.99
C ILE A 420 -10.45 -1.97 -3.32
N TYR A 421 -11.73 -1.85 -2.94
CA TYR A 421 -12.54 -0.64 -3.13
C TYR A 421 -11.94 0.57 -2.41
N SER A 422 -11.26 0.36 -1.29
CA SER A 422 -10.62 1.45 -0.54
C SER A 422 -9.28 1.87 -1.13
N GLN A 423 -8.53 0.94 -1.74
CA GLN A 423 -7.22 1.21 -2.32
C GLN A 423 -7.31 1.78 -3.74
N ARG A 424 -8.33 1.39 -4.53
CA ARG A 424 -8.65 1.87 -5.90
C ARG A 424 -7.43 2.40 -6.68
N LEU A 425 -6.50 1.50 -7.00
CA LEU A 425 -5.26 1.88 -7.68
C LEU A 425 -5.44 2.06 -9.19
N ASN A 426 -6.48 1.44 -9.76
CA ASN A 426 -6.78 1.46 -11.19
C ASN A 426 -8.24 1.05 -11.48
N GLN A 427 -8.65 1.10 -12.76
CA GLN A 427 -9.99 0.70 -13.18
C GLN A 427 -10.28 -0.81 -13.01
N GLN A 428 -9.26 -1.66 -12.99
CA GLN A 428 -9.44 -3.10 -12.78
C GLN A 428 -9.94 -3.38 -11.35
N ASP A 429 -9.44 -2.65 -10.35
CA ASP A 429 -9.92 -2.76 -8.96
C ASP A 429 -11.44 -2.53 -8.87
N PHE A 430 -12.00 -1.60 -9.64
CA PHE A 430 -13.45 -1.39 -9.72
C PHE A 430 -14.20 -2.60 -10.27
N ASN A 431 -13.65 -3.22 -11.31
CA ASN A 431 -14.25 -4.40 -11.93
C ASN A 431 -14.19 -5.62 -11.01
N ASP A 432 -13.09 -5.79 -10.29
CA ASP A 432 -12.87 -6.90 -9.36
C ASP A 432 -13.83 -6.83 -8.18
N VAL A 433 -14.01 -5.64 -7.57
CA VAL A 433 -14.99 -5.46 -6.48
C VAL A 433 -16.41 -5.73 -6.97
N TYR A 434 -16.78 -5.21 -8.14
CA TYR A 434 -18.08 -5.49 -8.75
C TYR A 434 -18.29 -6.99 -8.96
N ALA A 435 -17.29 -7.69 -9.50
CA ALA A 435 -17.35 -9.13 -9.71
C ALA A 435 -17.55 -9.90 -8.40
N ILE A 436 -16.89 -9.48 -7.30
CA ILE A 436 -17.09 -10.06 -5.98
C ILE A 436 -18.53 -9.87 -5.50
N TYR A 437 -19.04 -8.64 -5.50
CA TYR A 437 -20.39 -8.36 -4.98
C TYR A 437 -21.49 -8.99 -5.83
N GLU A 438 -21.41 -8.90 -7.16
CA GLU A 438 -22.36 -9.57 -8.06
C GLU A 438 -22.36 -11.09 -7.83
N SER A 439 -21.18 -11.69 -7.63
CA SER A 439 -21.06 -13.11 -7.33
C SER A 439 -21.70 -13.48 -5.99
N VAL A 440 -21.58 -12.62 -4.96
CA VAL A 440 -22.25 -12.83 -3.67
C VAL A 440 -23.77 -12.75 -3.82
N GLU A 441 -24.27 -11.75 -4.55
CA GLU A 441 -25.71 -11.61 -4.81
C GLU A 441 -26.26 -12.83 -5.54
N HIS A 442 -25.59 -13.31 -6.59
CA HIS A 442 -26.01 -14.52 -7.32
C HIS A 442 -26.01 -15.77 -6.42
N ALA A 443 -25.02 -15.91 -5.53
CA ALA A 443 -24.83 -17.13 -4.75
C ALA A 443 -25.61 -17.16 -3.42
N TYR A 444 -25.97 -16.00 -2.86
CA TYR A 444 -26.56 -15.88 -1.52
C TYR A 444 -27.80 -14.99 -1.49
N GLY A 445 -28.14 -14.32 -2.59
CA GLY A 445 -29.21 -13.33 -2.64
C GLY A 445 -28.78 -11.98 -2.05
N ARG A 446 -29.64 -10.97 -2.23
CA ARG A 446 -29.41 -9.60 -1.72
C ARG A 446 -29.38 -9.53 -0.19
N ASP A 447 -30.04 -10.46 0.50
CA ASP A 447 -30.04 -10.53 1.98
C ASP A 447 -28.65 -10.81 2.58
N ALA A 448 -27.69 -11.26 1.76
CA ALA A 448 -26.30 -11.43 2.16
C ALA A 448 -25.64 -10.10 2.53
N PHE A 449 -26.09 -9.00 1.92
CA PHE A 449 -25.65 -7.64 2.22
C PHE A 449 -26.44 -7.12 3.41
N ASN A 450 -26.09 -7.57 4.62
CA ASN A 450 -26.80 -7.19 5.85
C ASN A 450 -26.14 -6.03 6.63
N ASN A 451 -25.10 -5.42 6.06
CA ASN A 451 -24.43 -4.25 6.61
C ASN A 451 -24.53 -3.07 5.63
N GLY A 452 -24.54 -1.84 6.15
CA GLY A 452 -24.64 -0.64 5.32
C GLY A 452 -23.44 -0.39 4.42
N VAL A 453 -22.25 -0.86 4.81
CA VAL A 453 -20.97 -0.65 4.11
C VAL A 453 -20.97 -1.31 2.73
N ASP A 454 -21.17 -2.62 2.68
CA ASP A 454 -21.12 -3.38 1.44
C ASP A 454 -22.27 -2.98 0.50
N ARG A 455 -23.41 -2.53 1.05
CA ARG A 455 -24.50 -1.96 0.25
C ARG A 455 -24.12 -0.64 -0.38
N SER A 456 -23.57 0.30 0.38
CA SER A 456 -23.12 1.60 -0.15
C SER A 456 -22.08 1.41 -1.26
N TYR A 457 -21.11 0.51 -1.05
CA TYR A 457 -20.08 0.23 -2.06
C TYR A 457 -20.65 -0.44 -3.31
N TYR A 458 -21.53 -1.43 -3.13
CA TYR A 458 -22.11 -2.13 -4.28
C TYR A 458 -23.09 -1.24 -5.05
N ALA A 459 -23.89 -0.42 -4.36
CA ALA A 459 -24.78 0.56 -4.98
C ALA A 459 -23.99 1.62 -5.76
N ASP A 460 -22.90 2.15 -5.20
CA ASP A 460 -22.00 3.06 -5.93
C ASP A 460 -21.47 2.44 -7.23
N LEU A 461 -21.01 1.19 -7.18
CA LEU A 461 -20.54 0.47 -8.37
C LEU A 461 -21.64 0.23 -9.41
N LEU A 462 -22.86 -0.08 -8.96
CA LEU A 462 -24.02 -0.27 -9.82
C LEU A 462 -24.41 1.05 -10.51
N THR A 463 -24.47 2.15 -9.76
CA THR A 463 -24.76 3.49 -10.28
C THR A 463 -23.74 3.90 -11.33
N GLN A 464 -22.43 3.76 -11.06
CA GLN A 464 -21.38 4.07 -12.02
C GLN A 464 -21.43 3.22 -13.30
N ARG A 465 -22.07 2.06 -13.26
CA ARG A 465 -22.28 1.16 -14.41
C ARG A 465 -23.65 1.36 -15.10
N GLY A 466 -24.47 2.28 -14.62
CA GLY A 466 -25.81 2.56 -15.15
C GLY A 466 -26.91 1.58 -14.70
N PHE A 467 -26.64 0.72 -13.71
CA PHE A 467 -27.64 -0.17 -13.11
C PHE A 467 -28.41 0.51 -11.97
N THR A 468 -29.01 1.67 -12.27
CA THR A 468 -29.61 2.58 -11.29
C THR A 468 -30.78 1.97 -10.51
N ASP A 469 -31.71 1.28 -11.16
CA ASP A 469 -32.82 0.60 -10.49
C ASP A 469 -32.33 -0.42 -9.45
N LYS A 470 -31.29 -1.18 -9.81
CA LYS A 470 -30.69 -2.18 -8.93
C LYS A 470 -29.95 -1.53 -7.76
N ALA A 471 -29.33 -0.38 -7.97
CA ALA A 471 -28.70 0.41 -6.91
C ALA A 471 -29.74 0.94 -5.92
N CYS A 472 -30.85 1.53 -6.40
CA CYS A 472 -31.96 2.00 -5.59
C CYS A 472 -32.59 0.88 -4.76
N ASP A 473 -32.88 -0.26 -5.38
CA ASP A 473 -33.41 -1.44 -4.67
C ASP A 473 -32.50 -1.91 -3.54
N LEU A 474 -31.17 -1.86 -3.75
CA LEU A 474 -30.19 -2.30 -2.77
C LEU A 474 -30.12 -1.35 -1.56
N LEU A 475 -30.28 -0.05 -1.79
CA LEU A 475 -30.26 0.99 -0.75
C LEU A 475 -31.59 1.11 0.00
N ALA A 476 -32.72 0.71 -0.60
CA ALA A 476 -34.06 0.79 -0.02
C ALA A 476 -34.31 -0.10 1.24
N TYR A 477 -33.31 -0.84 1.72
CA TYR A 477 -33.42 -1.67 2.91
C TYR A 477 -33.57 -0.84 4.21
N GLU A 478 -34.28 -1.39 5.20
CA GLU A 478 -34.46 -0.77 6.51
C GLU A 478 -33.14 -0.71 7.34
N GLU A 479 -32.42 0.40 7.25
CA GLU A 479 -31.24 0.66 8.08
C GLU A 479 -31.63 1.15 9.48
N SER A 480 -31.32 0.33 10.49
CA SER A 480 -31.64 0.62 11.89
C SER A 480 -30.94 1.87 12.46
N ASN A 481 -29.80 2.26 11.90
CA ASN A 481 -29.08 3.48 12.28
C ASN A 481 -29.55 4.67 11.43
N GLN A 482 -30.23 5.63 12.06
CA GLN A 482 -30.81 6.77 11.37
C GLN A 482 -29.79 7.64 10.61
N ASP A 483 -28.58 7.84 11.13
CA ASP A 483 -27.53 8.62 10.45
C ASP A 483 -27.11 7.95 9.13
N ARG A 484 -27.06 6.60 9.14
CA ARG A 484 -26.70 5.81 7.96
C ARG A 484 -27.83 5.73 6.96
N ALA A 485 -29.07 5.53 7.44
CA ALA A 485 -30.26 5.57 6.59
C ALA A 485 -30.34 6.91 5.85
N TYR A 486 -30.02 8.01 6.53
CA TYR A 486 -29.99 9.33 5.91
C TYR A 486 -28.87 9.46 4.86
N SER A 487 -27.67 8.97 5.15
CA SER A 487 -26.56 8.94 4.18
C SER A 487 -26.85 8.07 2.95
N GLN A 488 -27.51 6.93 3.14
CA GLN A 488 -27.91 6.04 2.04
C GLN A 488 -28.94 6.69 1.11
N ARG A 489 -29.89 7.49 1.64
CA ARG A 489 -30.80 8.29 0.81
C ARG A 489 -30.08 9.30 -0.07
N PHE A 490 -29.02 9.93 0.44
CA PHE A 490 -28.19 10.81 -0.39
C PHE A 490 -27.48 10.01 -1.49
N LEU A 491 -26.95 8.82 -1.20
CA LEU A 491 -26.36 7.95 -2.22
C LEU A 491 -27.37 7.47 -3.27
N GLU A 492 -28.64 7.24 -2.90
CA GLU A 492 -29.72 6.92 -3.85
C GLU A 492 -29.89 8.02 -4.89
N PHE A 493 -29.69 9.30 -4.53
CA PHE A 493 -29.82 10.40 -5.49
C PHE A 493 -28.77 10.36 -6.60
N ASN A 494 -27.60 9.75 -6.40
CA ASN A 494 -26.64 9.55 -7.49
C ASN A 494 -27.26 8.72 -8.64
N ALA A 495 -28.21 7.82 -8.35
CA ALA A 495 -28.91 7.05 -9.37
C ALA A 495 -29.83 7.91 -10.27
N PHE A 496 -30.23 9.09 -9.82
CA PHE A 496 -31.06 10.05 -10.57
C PHE A 496 -30.26 11.23 -11.15
N ASN A 497 -28.96 11.33 -10.86
CA ASN A 497 -28.14 12.42 -11.37
C ASN A 497 -27.96 12.26 -12.90
N PRO A 498 -28.14 13.33 -13.71
CA PRO A 498 -28.09 13.23 -15.18
C PRO A 498 -26.69 12.94 -15.73
N HIS A 499 -25.62 13.11 -14.94
CA HIS A 499 -24.26 12.73 -15.32
C HIS A 499 -23.98 11.23 -15.11
N THR A 500 -24.93 10.48 -14.53
CA THR A 500 -24.82 9.03 -14.37
C THR A 500 -25.07 8.30 -15.70
N PRO A 501 -24.26 7.28 -16.08
CA PRO A 501 -24.45 6.56 -17.33
C PRO A 501 -25.86 5.99 -17.49
N GLY A 502 -26.49 6.26 -18.64
CA GLY A 502 -27.87 5.82 -18.93
C GLY A 502 -28.95 6.80 -18.50
N ASN A 503 -28.61 7.86 -17.75
CA ASN A 503 -29.54 8.94 -17.44
C ASN A 503 -29.54 10.02 -18.54
N SER A 504 -30.61 10.80 -18.56
CA SER A 504 -30.85 11.93 -19.47
C SER A 504 -31.11 13.21 -18.68
N GLU A 505 -31.12 14.36 -19.35
CA GLU A 505 -31.48 15.65 -18.73
C GLU A 505 -32.89 15.64 -18.11
N ALA A 506 -33.81 14.77 -18.56
CA ALA A 506 -35.14 14.65 -17.98
C ALA A 506 -35.15 14.14 -16.53
N GLN A 507 -34.05 13.54 -16.06
CA GLN A 507 -33.88 13.15 -14.65
C GLN A 507 -33.31 14.28 -13.77
N ASN A 508 -32.95 15.44 -14.33
CA ASN A 508 -32.53 16.63 -13.58
C ASN A 508 -33.56 17.02 -12.50
N ASP A 509 -34.83 17.13 -12.90
CA ASP A 509 -35.93 17.48 -12.00
C ASP A 509 -36.12 16.44 -10.89
N GLN A 510 -35.84 15.15 -11.16
CA GLN A 510 -35.97 14.09 -10.18
C GLN A 510 -34.88 14.17 -9.11
N TRP A 511 -33.66 14.51 -9.50
CA TRP A 511 -32.55 14.70 -8.56
C TRP A 511 -32.84 15.86 -7.60
N PHE A 512 -33.15 17.04 -8.14
CA PHE A 512 -33.48 18.21 -7.31
C PHE A 512 -34.75 17.97 -6.47
N ALA A 513 -35.80 17.38 -7.04
CA ALA A 513 -37.01 17.06 -6.27
C ALA A 513 -36.74 16.10 -5.10
N GLY A 514 -35.88 15.09 -5.31
CA GLY A 514 -35.48 14.14 -4.27
C GLY A 514 -34.73 14.82 -3.13
N VAL A 515 -33.70 15.62 -3.47
CA VAL A 515 -32.90 16.36 -2.48
C VAL A 515 -33.78 17.40 -1.75
N ASN A 516 -34.57 18.20 -2.48
CA ASN A 516 -35.40 19.26 -1.92
C ASN A 516 -36.50 18.71 -1.01
N GLN A 517 -37.03 17.51 -1.27
CA GLN A 517 -37.95 16.85 -0.34
C GLN A 517 -37.35 16.65 1.06
N LEU A 518 -36.04 16.41 1.16
CA LEU A 518 -35.36 16.30 2.46
C LEU A 518 -35.18 17.65 3.14
N TYR A 519 -34.85 18.70 2.39
CA TYR A 519 -34.77 20.07 2.90
C TYR A 519 -36.14 20.57 3.39
N ASP A 520 -37.22 20.34 2.64
CA ASP A 520 -38.60 20.70 3.00
C ASP A 520 -39.03 20.06 4.33
N ARG A 521 -38.70 18.77 4.53
CA ARG A 521 -38.99 18.04 5.78
C ARG A 521 -38.29 18.64 7.00
N GLU A 522 -37.14 19.28 6.79
CA GLU A 522 -36.36 19.93 7.84
C GLU A 522 -36.61 21.46 7.90
N GLY A 523 -37.49 21.99 7.06
CA GLY A 523 -37.93 23.39 7.08
C GLY A 523 -36.96 24.35 6.39
N PHE A 524 -36.18 23.86 5.42
CA PHE A 524 -35.25 24.65 4.62
C PHE A 524 -35.75 24.79 3.18
N SER A 525 -35.33 25.87 2.51
CA SER A 525 -35.55 26.07 1.07
C SER A 525 -34.87 24.99 0.24
N GLY A 526 -35.40 24.73 -0.95
CA GLY A 526 -34.78 23.80 -1.90
C GLY A 526 -33.48 24.33 -2.51
N LEU A 527 -32.82 23.45 -3.24
CA LEU A 527 -31.72 23.71 -4.16
C LEU A 527 -32.24 23.91 -5.58
N ALA A 528 -31.52 24.69 -6.37
CA ALA A 528 -31.78 24.88 -7.79
C ALA A 528 -30.46 24.98 -8.58
N SER A 529 -30.54 24.87 -9.90
CA SER A 529 -29.43 25.17 -10.81
C SER A 529 -29.60 26.55 -11.44
N GLN A 530 -28.50 27.26 -11.64
CA GLN A 530 -28.46 28.50 -12.42
C GLN A 530 -28.91 28.23 -13.86
N ASP A 531 -29.90 29.00 -14.33
CA ASP A 531 -30.48 28.91 -15.68
C ASP A 531 -31.09 27.54 -16.06
N GLY A 532 -31.43 26.69 -15.09
CA GLY A 532 -32.06 25.38 -15.34
C GLY A 532 -31.13 24.34 -15.96
N ARG A 533 -29.81 24.48 -15.77
CA ARG A 533 -28.81 23.51 -16.22
C ARG A 533 -28.90 22.20 -15.42
N ALA A 534 -28.21 21.17 -15.90
CA ALA A 534 -28.00 19.95 -15.15
C ALA A 534 -27.31 20.24 -13.79
N PRO A 535 -27.51 19.43 -12.75
CA PRO A 535 -26.88 19.63 -11.45
C PRO A 535 -25.36 19.47 -11.58
N ASP A 536 -24.64 20.57 -11.43
CA ASP A 536 -23.19 20.62 -11.31
C ASP A 536 -22.81 21.60 -10.20
N PHE A 537 -21.61 21.45 -9.64
CA PHE A 537 -21.19 22.22 -8.48
C PHE A 537 -21.12 23.72 -8.78
N PHE A 538 -20.75 24.09 -10.00
CA PHE A 538 -20.54 25.49 -10.39
C PHE A 538 -21.84 26.21 -10.74
N SER A 539 -22.93 25.49 -11.02
CA SER A 539 -24.26 26.05 -11.23
C SER A 539 -25.18 25.95 -10.00
N LEU A 540 -24.73 25.35 -8.90
CA LEU A 540 -25.54 25.15 -7.70
C LEU A 540 -25.90 26.47 -7.01
N GLN A 541 -27.19 26.66 -6.76
CA GLN A 541 -27.74 27.79 -6.00
C GLN A 541 -28.86 27.31 -5.07
N GLY A 542 -29.21 28.12 -4.07
CA GLY A 542 -30.42 27.87 -3.29
C GLY A 542 -31.64 28.51 -3.93
N GLU A 543 -32.83 27.97 -3.67
CA GLU A 543 -34.06 28.68 -4.01
C GLU A 543 -34.10 30.04 -3.30
N SER A 544 -34.64 31.06 -3.98
CA SER A 544 -34.64 32.42 -3.45
C SER A 544 -35.48 32.50 -2.17
N VAL A 545 -34.82 32.88 -1.07
CA VAL A 545 -35.46 33.14 0.23
C VAL A 545 -35.26 34.62 0.58
N ALA A 546 -36.32 35.28 1.05
CA ALA A 546 -36.23 36.66 1.51
C ALA A 546 -35.19 36.79 2.64
N SER A 547 -34.25 37.73 2.49
CA SER A 547 -33.26 38.04 3.52
C SER A 547 -33.91 38.79 4.69
N SER A 548 -33.44 38.53 5.90
CA SER A 548 -33.77 39.38 7.05
C SER A 548 -32.81 40.56 7.09
N ALA A 549 -33.21 41.68 6.47
CA ALA A 549 -32.47 42.94 6.44
C ALA A 549 -32.55 43.74 7.76
N ASP A 550 -32.53 43.05 8.90
CA ASP A 550 -32.67 43.66 10.22
C ASP A 550 -31.31 43.93 10.86
N SER A 551 -30.89 45.20 10.84
CA SER A 551 -29.65 45.66 11.47
C SER A 551 -29.59 45.51 13.00
N SER A 552 -30.72 45.18 13.66
CA SER A 552 -30.74 44.87 15.09
C SER A 552 -30.25 43.45 15.41
N LEU A 553 -30.13 42.59 14.40
CA LEU A 553 -29.59 41.25 14.56
C LEU A 553 -28.07 41.30 14.82
N PRO A 554 -27.50 40.35 15.59
CA PRO A 554 -26.06 40.28 15.81
C PRO A 554 -25.24 40.21 14.51
N LEU A 555 -24.13 40.95 14.45
CA LEU A 555 -23.16 40.83 13.37
C LEU A 555 -22.50 39.45 13.43
N VAL A 556 -22.42 38.77 12.29
CA VAL A 556 -21.68 37.52 12.13
C VAL A 556 -20.45 37.78 11.25
N THR A 557 -19.26 37.47 11.75
CA THR A 557 -18.05 37.47 10.91
C THR A 557 -17.82 36.09 10.33
N VAL A 558 -17.71 36.00 9.00
CA VAL A 558 -17.25 34.82 8.27
C VAL A 558 -15.76 34.98 7.96
N ILE A 559 -14.94 34.04 8.40
CA ILE A 559 -13.52 33.99 8.05
C ILE A 559 -13.32 32.98 6.93
N MET A 560 -12.77 33.44 5.82
CA MET A 560 -12.45 32.61 4.65
C MET A 560 -10.95 32.71 4.33
N PRO A 561 -10.13 31.72 4.75
CA PRO A 561 -8.75 31.63 4.31
C PRO A 561 -8.67 31.13 2.87
N ILE A 562 -7.83 31.76 2.06
CA ILE A 562 -7.67 31.44 0.64
C ILE A 562 -6.19 31.29 0.31
N TYR A 563 -5.89 30.30 -0.53
CA TYR A 563 -4.60 30.17 -1.23
C TYR A 563 -4.92 29.57 -2.60
N GLU A 564 -4.39 30.17 -3.67
CA GLU A 564 -4.64 29.81 -5.08
C GLU A 564 -6.15 29.71 -5.38
N PRO A 565 -6.91 30.83 -5.34
CA PRO A 565 -8.33 30.84 -5.65
C PRO A 565 -8.62 30.28 -7.05
N ASN A 566 -9.77 29.62 -7.20
CA ASN A 566 -10.18 28.94 -8.43
C ASN A 566 -11.68 29.17 -8.70
N ALA A 567 -12.28 28.50 -9.70
CA ALA A 567 -13.70 28.66 -10.02
C ALA A 567 -14.63 28.28 -8.86
N ALA A 568 -14.25 27.31 -8.03
CA ALA A 568 -15.03 26.94 -6.84
C ALA A 568 -15.02 28.07 -5.78
N THR A 569 -13.99 28.92 -5.77
CA THR A 569 -13.93 30.12 -4.93
C THR A 569 -15.01 31.13 -5.28
N ASP A 570 -15.36 31.27 -6.55
CA ASP A 570 -16.46 32.15 -6.97
C ASP A 570 -17.82 31.63 -6.47
N VAL A 571 -18.04 30.31 -6.52
CA VAL A 571 -19.24 29.64 -5.99
C VAL A 571 -19.33 29.83 -4.47
N ALA A 572 -18.22 29.60 -3.75
CA ALA A 572 -18.15 29.74 -2.30
C ALA A 572 -18.47 31.17 -1.87
N ILE A 573 -17.81 32.18 -2.46
CA ILE A 573 -18.06 33.59 -2.17
C ILE A 573 -19.51 33.96 -2.51
N GLY A 574 -19.99 33.58 -3.70
CA GLY A 574 -21.38 33.82 -4.12
C GLY A 574 -22.40 33.28 -3.10
N SER A 575 -22.24 32.04 -2.66
CA SER A 575 -23.13 31.40 -1.68
C SER A 575 -23.12 32.08 -0.29
N LEU A 576 -22.02 32.73 0.08
CA LEU A 576 -21.95 33.56 1.29
C LEU A 576 -22.69 34.89 1.13
N LEU A 577 -22.67 35.49 -0.06
CA LEU A 577 -23.39 36.74 -0.35
C LEU A 577 -24.90 36.53 -0.41
N GLU A 578 -25.34 35.32 -0.77
CA GLU A 578 -26.75 34.88 -0.84
C GLU A 578 -27.35 34.47 0.52
N GLN A 579 -26.58 34.52 1.61
CA GLN A 579 -27.09 34.15 2.93
C GLN A 579 -28.29 35.02 3.35
N THR A 580 -29.32 34.39 3.91
CA THR A 580 -30.54 35.08 4.38
C THR A 580 -30.28 35.96 5.60
N TRP A 581 -29.20 35.70 6.33
CA TRP A 581 -28.68 36.57 7.37
C TRP A 581 -27.86 37.69 6.71
N SER A 582 -28.39 38.90 6.65
CA SER A 582 -27.75 40.01 5.92
C SER A 582 -26.65 40.74 6.70
N ASN A 583 -26.71 40.75 8.04
CA ASN A 583 -25.73 41.44 8.89
C ASN A 583 -24.43 40.62 9.01
N LEU A 584 -23.64 40.62 7.93
CA LEU A 584 -22.41 39.86 7.76
C LEU A 584 -21.20 40.76 7.54
N GLU A 585 -20.08 40.35 8.12
CA GLU A 585 -18.73 40.75 7.74
C GLU A 585 -18.05 39.51 7.14
N ILE A 586 -17.48 39.60 5.94
CA ILE A 586 -16.77 38.47 5.31
C ILE A 586 -15.30 38.87 5.18
N ILE A 587 -14.45 38.26 6.00
CA ILE A 587 -12.99 38.48 5.94
C ILE A 587 -12.40 37.40 5.03
N ILE A 588 -12.03 37.81 3.83
CA ILE A 588 -11.26 36.99 2.90
C ILE A 588 -9.78 37.28 3.14
N ILE A 589 -9.02 36.28 3.57
CA ILE A 589 -7.58 36.41 3.79
C ILE A 589 -6.81 35.50 2.83
N ASP A 590 -6.12 36.13 1.87
CA ASP A 590 -5.23 35.49 0.91
C ASP A 590 -3.87 35.20 1.57
N ASP A 591 -3.53 33.92 1.70
CA ASP A 591 -2.30 33.39 2.31
C ASP A 591 -1.12 33.41 1.32
N ALA A 592 -0.90 34.57 0.71
CA ALA A 592 0.13 34.84 -0.29
C ALA A 592 0.02 33.94 -1.52
N SER A 593 -1.14 33.94 -2.20
CA SER A 593 -1.27 33.28 -3.50
C SER A 593 -0.20 33.80 -4.48
N PRO A 594 0.47 32.91 -5.23
CA PRO A 594 1.62 33.30 -6.04
C PRO A 594 1.17 34.15 -7.23
N GLU A 595 1.95 35.18 -7.60
CA GLU A 595 1.64 36.05 -8.75
C GLU A 595 1.94 35.40 -10.10
N VAL A 596 2.72 34.32 -10.10
CA VAL A 596 3.02 33.49 -11.27
C VAL A 596 2.84 32.02 -10.93
N ASP A 597 2.44 31.20 -11.90
CA ASP A 597 2.36 29.76 -11.73
C ASP A 597 3.73 29.08 -11.84
N GLU A 598 3.77 27.74 -11.78
CA GLU A 598 5.00 26.95 -11.90
C GLU A 598 5.70 27.11 -13.26
N SER A 599 4.97 27.55 -14.29
CA SER A 599 5.50 27.82 -15.65
C SER A 599 6.04 29.24 -15.79
N GLY A 600 5.79 30.11 -14.80
CA GLY A 600 6.18 31.52 -14.81
C GLY A 600 5.13 32.45 -15.42
N ASP A 601 3.92 31.95 -15.70
CA ASP A 601 2.84 32.75 -16.28
C ASP A 601 2.06 33.49 -15.18
N PRO A 602 1.63 34.75 -15.40
CA PRO A 602 0.88 35.51 -14.40
C PRO A 602 -0.43 34.83 -13.98
N THR A 603 -0.70 34.76 -12.68
CA THR A 603 -1.94 34.20 -12.15
C THR A 603 -3.02 35.28 -11.99
N PRO A 604 -4.31 34.94 -12.14
CA PRO A 604 -5.40 35.88 -11.95
C PRO A 604 -5.81 36.05 -10.47
N TYR A 605 -5.14 35.39 -9.53
CA TYR A 605 -5.62 35.15 -8.17
C TYR A 605 -5.99 36.43 -7.41
N ARG A 606 -5.06 37.38 -7.32
CA ARG A 606 -5.30 38.65 -6.60
C ARG A 606 -6.38 39.49 -7.29
N GLN A 607 -6.41 39.50 -8.62
CA GLN A 607 -7.41 40.23 -9.40
C GLN A 607 -8.82 39.67 -9.15
N GLN A 608 -8.96 38.34 -9.12
CA GLN A 608 -10.23 37.68 -8.81
C GLN A 608 -10.78 38.12 -7.44
N LEU A 609 -9.95 38.06 -6.40
CA LEU A 609 -10.35 38.43 -5.04
C LEU A 609 -10.67 39.93 -4.91
N GLN A 610 -9.86 40.80 -5.53
CA GLN A 610 -10.14 42.24 -5.59
C GLN A 610 -11.44 42.55 -6.30
N GLY A 611 -11.75 41.81 -7.38
CA GLY A 611 -13.01 41.91 -8.10
C GLY A 611 -14.23 41.61 -7.23
N TRP A 612 -14.14 40.62 -6.34
CA TRP A 612 -15.19 40.33 -5.36
C TRP A 612 -15.31 41.40 -4.29
N ALA A 613 -14.19 41.82 -3.71
CA ALA A 613 -14.17 42.88 -2.69
C ALA A 613 -14.75 44.21 -3.20
N ALA A 614 -14.62 44.50 -4.50
CA ALA A 614 -15.21 45.67 -5.13
C ALA A 614 -16.73 45.55 -5.39
N LYS A 615 -17.29 44.33 -5.43
CA LYS A 615 -18.72 44.08 -5.72
C LYS A 615 -19.62 44.19 -4.49
N ASP A 616 -19.10 43.94 -3.30
CA ASP A 616 -19.92 43.90 -2.07
C ASP A 616 -19.14 44.45 -0.87
N GLU A 617 -19.72 45.46 -0.20
CA GLU A 617 -19.09 46.16 0.93
C GLU A 617 -18.92 45.30 2.19
N ARG A 618 -19.59 44.14 2.25
CA ARG A 618 -19.44 43.18 3.35
C ARG A 618 -18.09 42.46 3.27
N ILE A 619 -17.41 42.46 2.13
CA ILE A 619 -16.14 41.77 1.92
C ILE A 619 -14.97 42.65 2.33
N ARG A 620 -14.17 42.17 3.28
CA ARG A 620 -12.86 42.71 3.64
C ARG A 620 -11.76 41.78 3.16
N LEU A 621 -11.02 42.19 2.13
CA LEU A 621 -9.88 41.46 1.59
C LEU A 621 -8.58 41.82 2.33
N VAL A 622 -7.83 40.80 2.74
CA VAL A 622 -6.49 40.91 3.33
C VAL A 622 -5.52 40.09 2.49
N LEU A 623 -4.39 40.68 2.07
CA LEU A 623 -3.35 40.00 1.30
C LEU A 623 -2.12 39.81 2.19
N CYS A 624 -1.72 38.56 2.42
CA CYS A 624 -0.51 38.24 3.18
C CYS A 624 0.75 38.39 2.29
N GLU A 625 1.86 38.74 2.92
CA GLU A 625 3.18 38.80 2.25
C GLU A 625 3.79 37.41 2.07
N GLU A 626 3.53 36.49 3.01
CA GLU A 626 4.11 35.14 3.03
C GLU A 626 3.04 34.08 3.35
N ASN A 627 3.20 32.89 2.76
CA ASN A 627 2.33 31.75 3.01
C ASN A 627 2.63 31.13 4.39
N ARG A 628 1.69 31.26 5.33
CA ARG A 628 1.80 30.77 6.72
C ARG A 628 0.83 29.64 7.03
N GLY A 629 0.06 29.18 6.05
CA GLY A 629 -0.92 28.10 6.18
C GLY A 629 -2.26 28.55 6.76
N ALA A 630 -3.30 27.77 6.44
CA ALA A 630 -4.71 28.12 6.69
C ALA A 630 -5.03 28.53 8.13
N TYR A 631 -4.48 27.86 9.15
CA TYR A 631 -4.82 28.19 10.55
C TYR A 631 -4.10 29.43 11.07
N SER A 632 -2.90 29.73 10.56
CA SER A 632 -2.19 30.96 10.88
C SER A 632 -2.95 32.18 10.37
N VAL A 633 -3.43 32.14 9.11
CA VAL A 633 -4.25 33.22 8.55
C VAL A 633 -5.66 33.28 9.15
N ARG A 634 -6.26 32.14 9.52
CA ARG A 634 -7.51 32.13 10.31
C ARG A 634 -7.34 32.85 11.65
N ASN A 635 -6.23 32.65 12.34
CA ASN A 635 -5.95 33.32 13.62
C ASN A 635 -5.82 34.84 13.44
N GLU A 636 -5.16 35.30 12.38
CA GLU A 636 -5.06 36.72 12.05
C GLU A 636 -6.42 37.34 11.74
N ALA A 637 -7.22 36.69 10.89
CA ALA A 637 -8.58 37.12 10.60
C ALA A 637 -9.50 37.08 11.85
N PHE A 638 -9.30 36.12 12.74
CA PHE A 638 -10.04 36.03 14.01
C PHE A 638 -9.73 37.21 14.95
N GLY A 639 -8.49 37.70 14.94
CA GLY A 639 -8.11 38.93 15.64
C GLY A 639 -8.76 40.19 15.05
N MET A 640 -9.10 40.17 13.76
CA MET A 640 -9.78 41.28 13.06
C MET A 640 -11.31 41.24 13.17
N ALA A 641 -11.89 40.08 13.49
CA ALA A 641 -13.32 39.84 13.49
C ALA A 641 -14.09 40.75 14.45
N GLN A 642 -15.17 41.38 13.95
CA GLN A 642 -15.98 42.32 14.72
C GLN A 642 -17.29 41.72 15.24
N GLY A 643 -17.77 40.64 14.61
CA GLY A 643 -19.04 39.99 14.91
C GLY A 643 -19.19 39.52 16.36
N GLU A 644 -20.44 39.45 16.82
CA GLU A 644 -20.76 38.75 18.07
C GLU A 644 -20.51 37.24 17.90
N PHE A 645 -20.89 36.72 16.74
CA PHE A 645 -20.60 35.35 16.32
C PHE A 645 -19.54 35.33 15.23
N VAL A 646 -18.71 34.30 15.25
CA VAL A 646 -17.70 34.02 14.22
C VAL A 646 -17.97 32.65 13.64
N THR A 647 -17.87 32.51 12.32
CA THR A 647 -17.94 31.23 11.61
C THR A 647 -16.85 31.14 10.54
N ILE A 648 -16.60 29.92 10.05
CA ILE A 648 -15.60 29.64 9.02
C ILE A 648 -16.27 29.18 7.71
N ALA A 649 -15.64 29.49 6.60
CA ALA A 649 -15.97 29.01 5.27
C ALA A 649 -14.68 28.66 4.52
N ASP A 650 -14.65 27.52 3.85
CA ASP A 650 -13.53 27.13 2.99
C ASP A 650 -13.79 27.58 1.54
N LYS A 651 -12.71 27.81 0.77
CA LYS A 651 -12.80 28.42 -0.58
C LYS A 651 -13.44 27.53 -1.64
N ASP A 652 -13.70 26.27 -1.33
CA ASP A 652 -14.21 25.23 -2.24
C ASP A 652 -15.52 24.59 -1.72
N ASP A 653 -16.17 25.25 -0.76
CA ASP A 653 -17.43 24.82 -0.18
C ASP A 653 -18.58 25.75 -0.62
N TRP A 654 -19.65 25.17 -1.15
CA TRP A 654 -20.93 25.86 -1.31
C TRP A 654 -21.70 25.82 0.01
N HIS A 655 -22.35 26.94 0.37
CA HIS A 655 -23.12 27.06 1.61
C HIS A 655 -24.59 27.36 1.36
N HIS A 656 -25.48 26.58 1.98
CA HIS A 656 -26.92 26.79 1.87
C HIS A 656 -27.34 28.19 2.35
N PRO A 657 -28.25 28.92 1.67
CA PRO A 657 -28.60 30.32 2.01
C PRO A 657 -29.06 30.54 3.45
N GLN A 658 -29.67 29.52 4.07
CA GLN A 658 -30.17 29.59 5.45
C GLN A 658 -29.17 29.11 6.50
N ARG A 659 -27.92 28.74 6.14
CA ARG A 659 -26.92 28.18 7.06
C ARG A 659 -26.63 29.12 8.23
N ILE A 660 -26.20 30.36 7.94
CA ILE A 660 -25.80 31.31 9.00
C ILE A 660 -27.01 31.71 9.85
N GLN A 661 -28.17 31.93 9.22
CA GLN A 661 -29.40 32.27 9.94
C GLN A 661 -29.80 31.18 10.95
N PHE A 662 -29.73 29.91 10.55
CA PHE A 662 -30.00 28.78 11.42
C PHE A 662 -29.05 28.76 12.62
N GLN A 663 -27.74 28.85 12.37
CA GLN A 663 -26.72 28.80 13.41
C GLN A 663 -26.81 30.00 14.38
N ALA A 664 -27.00 31.22 13.87
CA ALA A 664 -27.10 32.41 14.69
C ALA A 664 -28.34 32.38 15.59
N ARG A 665 -29.50 31.98 15.04
CA ARG A 665 -30.75 31.86 15.82
C ARG A 665 -30.66 30.80 16.91
N ASP A 666 -30.00 29.68 16.66
CA ASP A 666 -29.77 28.65 17.67
C ASP A 666 -28.91 29.18 18.85
N LEU A 667 -27.87 29.98 18.58
CA LEU A 667 -27.08 30.62 19.65
C LEU A 667 -27.86 31.70 20.38
N MET A 668 -28.65 32.51 19.67
CA MET A 668 -29.51 33.54 20.29
C MET A 668 -30.57 32.94 21.20
N ALA A 669 -31.21 31.84 20.78
CA ALA A 669 -32.22 31.14 21.57
C ALA A 669 -31.64 30.44 22.80
N ASN A 670 -30.35 30.10 22.77
CA ASN A 670 -29.67 29.33 23.81
C ASN A 670 -28.43 30.06 24.33
N SER A 671 -28.61 31.00 25.27
CA SER A 671 -27.50 31.78 25.85
C SER A 671 -26.41 30.95 26.53
N GLY A 672 -26.74 29.74 27.03
CA GLY A 672 -25.76 28.80 27.57
C GLY A 672 -24.94 28.04 26.53
N LYS A 673 -25.30 28.15 25.24
CA LYS A 673 -24.60 27.52 24.12
C LYS A 673 -23.52 28.47 23.59
N HIS A 674 -22.28 27.98 23.54
CA HIS A 674 -21.12 28.78 23.17
C HIS A 674 -20.75 28.60 21.69
N GLY A 675 -21.29 27.57 21.04
CA GLY A 675 -21.08 27.29 19.63
C GLY A 675 -21.93 26.14 19.08
N ASN A 676 -22.01 26.04 17.76
CA ASN A 676 -22.71 24.99 17.03
C ASN A 676 -21.99 24.70 15.69
N ILE A 677 -22.46 23.66 15.00
CA ILE A 677 -21.97 23.22 13.68
C ILE A 677 -23.16 22.81 12.82
N VAL A 678 -22.93 22.62 11.53
CA VAL A 678 -23.90 22.03 10.58
C VAL A 678 -23.35 20.74 10.00
N ASN A 679 -24.18 20.00 9.28
CA ASN A 679 -23.71 18.89 8.46
C ASN A 679 -23.17 19.39 7.12
N TRP A 680 -22.30 18.58 6.52
CA TRP A 680 -21.80 18.74 5.16
C TRP A 680 -21.78 17.39 4.44
N VAL A 681 -21.70 17.45 3.12
CA VAL A 681 -21.52 16.29 2.25
C VAL A 681 -20.43 16.60 1.22
N ARG A 682 -19.65 15.58 0.83
CA ARG A 682 -18.63 15.71 -0.21
C ARG A 682 -19.24 15.39 -1.57
N VAL A 683 -18.93 16.22 -2.56
CA VAL A 683 -19.40 16.09 -3.94
C VAL A 683 -18.24 16.25 -4.92
N ASP A 684 -18.35 15.70 -6.12
CA ASP A 684 -17.49 16.08 -7.24
C ASP A 684 -18.09 17.26 -8.02
N GLU A 685 -17.47 17.64 -9.14
CA GLU A 685 -17.92 18.74 -9.99
C GLU A 685 -19.31 18.48 -10.59
N GLN A 686 -19.71 17.22 -10.75
CA GLN A 686 -21.01 16.80 -11.28
C GLN A 686 -22.08 16.59 -10.18
N LEU A 687 -21.82 17.07 -8.96
CA LEU A 687 -22.69 16.89 -7.78
C LEU A 687 -23.03 15.43 -7.44
N GLN A 688 -22.14 14.49 -7.76
CA GLN A 688 -22.26 13.12 -7.27
C GLN A 688 -21.76 13.07 -5.83
N PHE A 689 -22.56 12.50 -4.94
CA PHE A 689 -22.19 12.35 -3.53
C PHE A 689 -21.10 11.27 -3.36
N GLN A 690 -20.03 11.61 -2.65
CA GLN A 690 -18.81 10.81 -2.61
C GLN A 690 -18.67 9.98 -1.33
N ILE A 691 -18.34 8.69 -1.48
CA ILE A 691 -17.97 7.81 -0.36
C ILE A 691 -16.47 7.96 -0.08
N ARG A 692 -16.10 8.63 1.03
CA ARG A 692 -14.70 8.99 1.31
C ARG A 692 -14.17 8.70 2.73
N TRP A 693 -14.89 9.07 3.78
CA TRP A 693 -14.36 9.07 5.16
C TRP A 693 -14.84 7.87 5.99
N GLY A 694 -16.04 7.41 5.68
CA GLY A 694 -16.66 6.24 6.29
C GLY A 694 -17.38 5.44 5.21
N PRO A 695 -17.37 4.11 5.31
CA PRO A 695 -17.94 3.25 4.28
C PRO A 695 -19.46 3.41 4.05
N ASP A 696 -20.20 3.90 5.04
CA ASP A 696 -21.67 3.94 5.05
C ASP A 696 -22.26 5.27 5.57
N ARG A 697 -21.41 6.29 5.72
CA ARG A 697 -21.82 7.64 6.12
C ARG A 697 -21.14 8.65 5.20
N ILE A 698 -21.92 9.40 4.43
CA ILE A 698 -21.45 10.45 3.54
C ILE A 698 -21.85 11.85 4.00
N VAL A 699 -22.89 11.95 4.85
CA VAL A 699 -23.27 13.18 5.54
C VAL A 699 -22.58 13.22 6.90
N HIS A 700 -21.71 14.19 7.08
CA HIS A 700 -20.86 14.32 8.27
C HIS A 700 -21.13 15.64 8.98
N PRO A 701 -20.80 15.77 10.28
CA PRO A 701 -20.68 17.08 10.92
C PRO A 701 -19.49 17.86 10.33
N SER A 702 -19.66 19.16 10.10
CA SER A 702 -18.63 20.06 9.55
C SER A 702 -18.02 20.93 10.63
N PHE A 703 -16.76 20.68 10.97
CA PHE A 703 -15.98 21.58 11.85
C PHE A 703 -15.44 22.80 11.11
N ALA A 704 -15.34 22.73 9.79
CA ALA A 704 -15.07 23.87 8.91
C ALA A 704 -16.24 24.88 8.88
N CYS A 705 -17.42 24.51 9.40
CA CYS A 705 -18.58 25.39 9.54
C CYS A 705 -18.96 25.65 11.01
N ILE A 706 -17.99 25.62 11.94
CA ILE A 706 -18.25 25.96 13.34
C ILE A 706 -18.63 27.44 13.48
N MET A 707 -19.75 27.71 14.16
CA MET A 707 -20.11 29.06 14.61
C MET A 707 -20.01 29.14 16.14
N PHE A 708 -19.43 30.20 16.66
CA PHE A 708 -19.26 30.38 18.11
C PHE A 708 -19.30 31.84 18.56
N ARG A 709 -19.49 32.04 19.87
CA ARG A 709 -19.47 33.34 20.55
C ARG A 709 -18.04 33.88 20.63
N ARG A 710 -17.73 34.95 19.88
CA ARG A 710 -16.36 35.44 19.70
C ARG A 710 -15.64 35.71 21.02
N ARG A 711 -16.26 36.50 21.91
CA ARG A 711 -15.64 36.98 23.16
C ARG A 711 -15.28 35.83 24.10
N GLU A 712 -16.22 34.94 24.33
CA GLU A 712 -16.05 33.82 25.28
C GLU A 712 -15.02 32.82 24.78
N VAL A 713 -15.02 32.53 23.48
CA VAL A 713 -14.04 31.63 22.86
C VAL A 713 -12.64 32.24 22.87
N LEU A 714 -12.49 33.50 22.48
CA LEU A 714 -11.19 34.16 22.49
C LEU A 714 -10.59 34.24 23.92
N GLU A 715 -11.43 34.53 24.92
CA GLU A 715 -11.01 34.62 26.31
C GLU A 715 -10.60 33.27 26.90
N LYS A 716 -11.36 32.19 26.62
CA LYS A 716 -11.13 30.88 27.27
C LYS A 716 -10.28 29.90 26.46
N LEU A 717 -10.34 29.93 25.13
CA LEU A 717 -9.60 29.03 24.25
C LEU A 717 -8.44 29.75 23.54
N GLY A 718 -8.59 31.04 23.24
CA GLY A 718 -7.63 31.73 22.38
C GLY A 718 -7.75 31.26 20.93
N VAL A 719 -6.63 30.92 20.30
CA VAL A 719 -6.57 30.69 18.84
C VAL A 719 -6.43 29.20 18.44
N TRP A 720 -6.48 28.90 17.15
CA TRP A 720 -6.12 27.58 16.61
C TRP A 720 -4.61 27.36 16.70
N ASP A 721 -4.15 26.11 16.86
CA ASP A 721 -2.72 25.80 16.68
C ASP A 721 -2.28 26.19 15.25
N PRO A 722 -1.21 26.99 15.07
CA PRO A 722 -0.76 27.48 13.75
C PRO A 722 -0.05 26.37 12.97
N VAL A 723 -0.84 25.42 12.48
CA VAL A 723 -0.43 24.35 11.55
C VAL A 723 -1.10 24.53 10.20
N ARG A 724 -0.63 23.84 9.17
CA ARG A 724 -1.23 23.89 7.83
C ARG A 724 -2.51 23.07 7.74
N LYS A 725 -2.67 22.02 8.55
CA LYS A 725 -3.80 21.06 8.49
C LYS A 725 -4.16 20.45 9.85
N SER A 726 -5.41 19.98 9.99
CA SER A 726 -5.97 19.27 11.16
C SER A 726 -6.22 20.04 12.46
N ALA A 727 -5.92 21.34 12.55
CA ALA A 727 -6.16 22.11 13.78
C ALA A 727 -7.65 22.30 14.11
N ASP A 728 -8.57 22.11 13.16
CA ASP A 728 -10.02 22.05 13.38
C ASP A 728 -10.43 20.97 14.40
N ASN A 729 -9.85 19.77 14.29
CA ASN A 729 -10.12 18.65 15.20
C ASN A 729 -9.57 18.90 16.60
N GLU A 730 -8.39 19.51 16.70
CA GLU A 730 -7.80 19.94 17.98
C GLU A 730 -8.71 20.97 18.64
N TYR A 731 -9.03 22.04 17.91
CA TYR A 731 -9.80 23.17 18.38
C TYR A 731 -11.20 22.76 18.84
N ARG A 732 -11.84 21.85 18.09
CA ARG A 732 -13.11 21.23 18.49
C ARG A 732 -12.99 20.53 19.84
N LYS A 733 -12.03 19.61 20.00
CA LYS A 733 -11.92 18.83 21.25
C LYS A 733 -11.62 19.73 22.44
N ARG A 734 -10.79 20.75 22.25
CA ARG A 734 -10.50 21.75 23.26
C ARG A 734 -11.74 22.59 23.60
N PHE A 735 -12.50 23.00 22.60
CA PHE A 735 -13.79 23.66 22.79
C PHE A 735 -14.75 22.82 23.62
N GLU A 736 -14.96 21.55 23.25
CA GLU A 736 -15.88 20.66 23.95
C GLU A 736 -15.46 20.42 25.40
N MET A 737 -14.15 20.33 25.65
CA MET A 737 -13.58 20.18 26.98
C MET A 737 -13.77 21.44 27.84
N VAL A 738 -13.44 22.62 27.31
CA VAL A 738 -13.46 23.89 28.07
C VAL A 738 -14.88 24.33 28.39
N PHE A 739 -15.83 24.16 27.47
CA PHE A 739 -17.22 24.58 27.67
C PHE A 739 -18.12 23.45 28.20
N GLY A 740 -17.62 22.22 28.30
CA GLY A 740 -18.43 21.06 28.66
C GLY A 740 -19.58 20.79 27.68
N GLN A 741 -19.46 21.27 26.43
CA GLN A 741 -20.52 21.28 25.42
C GLN A 741 -20.06 20.55 24.17
N LYS A 742 -20.75 19.45 23.80
CA LYS A 742 -20.49 18.79 22.51
C LYS A 742 -20.97 19.65 21.35
N LEU A 743 -20.15 19.75 20.31
CA LEU A 743 -20.54 20.38 19.06
C LEU A 743 -21.27 19.34 18.21
N LYS A 744 -22.58 19.49 18.07
CA LYS A 744 -23.43 18.62 17.27
C LYS A 744 -24.23 19.44 16.26
N PRO A 745 -24.44 18.91 15.05
CA PRO A 745 -25.41 19.48 14.12
C PRO A 745 -26.80 19.34 14.72
N ALA A 746 -27.61 20.38 14.62
CA ALA A 746 -28.99 20.37 15.10
C ALA A 746 -30.00 19.89 14.04
N VAL A 747 -29.55 19.75 12.78
CA VAL A 747 -30.31 19.26 11.63
C VAL A 747 -29.50 18.20 10.89
N ASN A 748 -30.18 17.29 10.20
CA ASN A 748 -29.52 16.21 9.46
C ASN A 748 -29.12 16.67 8.05
N ALA A 749 -29.89 17.58 7.44
CA ALA A 749 -29.61 18.13 6.12
C ALA A 749 -28.20 18.76 6.06
N PRO A 750 -27.36 18.40 5.06
CA PRO A 750 -26.07 19.02 4.88
C PRO A 750 -26.23 20.44 4.38
N LEU A 751 -25.90 21.45 5.20
CA LEU A 751 -25.99 22.86 4.81
C LEU A 751 -24.70 23.39 4.16
N ALA A 752 -23.76 22.50 3.85
CA ALA A 752 -22.54 22.78 3.11
C ALA A 752 -22.18 21.62 2.18
N PHE A 753 -21.86 21.93 0.94
CA PHE A 753 -21.45 20.96 -0.08
C PHE A 753 -19.98 21.25 -0.37
N SER A 754 -19.12 20.26 -0.14
CA SER A 754 -17.68 20.46 -0.24
C SER A 754 -17.12 19.74 -1.44
N LEU A 755 -16.50 20.50 -2.35
CA LEU A 755 -16.00 19.97 -3.59
C LEU A 755 -14.80 19.05 -3.35
N LEU A 756 -14.74 17.97 -4.13
CA LEU A 756 -13.61 17.07 -4.21
C LEU A 756 -12.87 17.35 -5.52
N GLY A 757 -11.80 18.15 -5.47
CA GLY A 757 -10.96 18.46 -6.63
C GLY A 757 -9.52 17.94 -6.49
N GLU A 758 -8.85 17.79 -7.65
CA GLU A 758 -7.39 17.66 -7.73
C GLU A 758 -6.75 18.94 -7.17
N GLY A 759 -5.86 18.81 -6.19
CA GLY A 759 -5.22 19.97 -5.51
C GLY A 759 -5.75 20.32 -4.11
N ASN A 760 -6.81 19.67 -3.61
CA ASN A 760 -7.27 19.91 -2.24
C ASN A 760 -6.20 19.53 -1.21
N LEU A 761 -5.90 20.43 -0.26
CA LEU A 761 -4.80 20.29 0.72
C LEU A 761 -4.81 18.99 1.52
N THR A 762 -5.99 18.41 1.74
CA THR A 762 -6.17 17.20 2.54
C THR A 762 -6.44 15.96 1.68
N SER A 763 -6.32 16.06 0.35
CA SER A 763 -6.80 15.03 -0.56
C SER A 763 -6.04 13.71 -0.43
N SER A 764 -4.73 13.79 -0.25
CA SER A 764 -3.82 12.67 -0.01
C SER A 764 -3.79 12.18 1.45
N ASP A 765 -4.41 12.92 2.38
CA ASP A 765 -4.36 12.58 3.80
C ASP A 765 -5.46 11.57 4.22
N PHE A 766 -6.49 11.41 3.41
CA PHE A 766 -7.66 10.59 3.73
C PHE A 766 -8.11 9.78 2.51
N GLY A 767 -8.38 8.51 2.77
CA GLY A 767 -9.07 7.60 1.86
C GLY A 767 -10.03 6.72 2.65
N LEU A 768 -10.75 5.85 1.97
CA LEU A 768 -11.70 4.96 2.65
C LEU A 768 -10.96 4.03 3.61
N GLY A 769 -11.16 4.24 4.91
CA GLY A 769 -10.42 3.52 5.94
C GLY A 769 -8.90 3.75 5.93
N TYR A 770 -8.43 4.82 5.27
CA TYR A 770 -7.05 5.31 5.32
C TYR A 770 -7.01 6.71 5.93
N ARG A 771 -6.07 6.92 6.85
CA ARG A 771 -5.75 8.23 7.40
C ARG A 771 -4.24 8.34 7.47
N HIS A 772 -3.69 9.43 6.95
CA HIS A 772 -2.25 9.63 6.93
C HIS A 772 -1.69 9.61 8.37
N PRO A 773 -0.62 8.84 8.67
CA PRO A 773 -0.14 8.65 10.04
C PRO A 773 0.23 9.95 10.77
N ASP A 774 0.71 10.99 10.07
CA ASP A 774 0.97 12.30 10.68
C ASP A 774 -0.26 12.91 11.37
N ARG A 775 -1.48 12.64 10.86
CA ARG A 775 -2.72 13.11 11.51
C ARG A 775 -2.99 12.40 12.81
N GLU A 776 -2.53 11.17 12.97
CA GLU A 776 -2.65 10.42 14.22
C GLU A 776 -1.63 10.89 15.24
N VAL A 777 -0.39 11.10 14.81
CA VAL A 777 0.70 11.66 15.62
C VAL A 777 0.31 13.03 16.17
N TYR A 778 -0.17 13.93 15.30
CA TYR A 778 -0.69 15.23 15.73
C TYR A 778 -1.85 15.09 16.71
N GLN A 779 -2.73 14.10 16.50
CA GLN A 779 -3.84 13.82 17.40
C GLN A 779 -3.39 13.37 18.79
N TRP A 780 -2.39 12.51 18.89
CA TRP A 780 -1.86 12.13 20.20
C TRP A 780 -1.15 13.27 20.90
N ALA A 781 -0.36 14.05 20.15
CA ALA A 781 0.37 15.18 20.72
C ALA A 781 -0.59 16.17 21.41
N TYR A 782 -1.67 16.59 20.75
CA TYR A 782 -2.64 17.48 21.38
C TYR A 782 -3.47 16.77 22.46
N SER A 783 -3.72 15.45 22.34
CA SER A 783 -4.49 14.71 23.36
C SER A 783 -3.69 14.63 24.68
N HIS A 784 -2.38 14.39 24.60
CA HIS A 784 -1.50 14.47 25.76
C HIS A 784 -1.52 15.87 26.39
N TRP A 785 -1.51 16.92 25.58
CA TRP A 785 -1.64 18.30 26.09
C TRP A 785 -3.01 18.56 26.71
N HIS A 786 -4.10 18.04 26.13
CA HIS A 786 -5.45 18.13 26.71
C HIS A 786 -5.56 17.42 28.07
N ASP A 787 -4.88 16.30 28.27
CA ASP A 787 -4.78 15.65 29.59
C ASP A 787 -4.08 16.54 30.62
N GLN A 788 -3.10 17.36 30.21
CA GLN A 788 -2.48 18.34 31.09
C GLN A 788 -3.40 19.52 31.41
N ILE A 789 -4.26 19.93 30.45
CA ILE A 789 -5.30 20.94 30.70
C ILE A 789 -6.25 20.45 31.80
N GLN A 790 -6.68 19.19 31.73
CA GLN A 790 -7.53 18.58 32.78
C GLN A 790 -6.83 18.56 34.16
N LYS A 791 -5.50 18.57 34.19
CA LYS A 791 -4.67 18.64 35.41
C LYS A 791 -4.33 20.08 35.83
N GLY A 792 -4.91 21.10 35.19
CA GLY A 792 -4.76 22.51 35.56
C GLY A 792 -3.85 23.34 34.66
N ARG A 793 -3.33 22.80 33.54
CA ARG A 793 -2.66 23.61 32.51
C ARG A 793 -3.68 24.52 31.81
N SER A 794 -3.24 25.71 31.38
CA SER A 794 -4.12 26.63 30.66
C SER A 794 -4.58 26.02 29.32
N PRO A 795 -5.88 26.10 28.98
CA PRO A 795 -6.39 25.74 27.65
C PRO A 795 -6.19 26.81 26.58
N GLN A 796 -5.74 28.00 26.98
CA GLN A 796 -5.62 29.13 26.06
C GLN A 796 -4.34 29.02 25.22
N LEU A 797 -4.48 29.02 23.89
CA LEU A 797 -3.36 29.13 22.96
C LEU A 797 -3.16 30.59 22.55
N SER A 798 -1.91 31.08 22.60
CA SER A 798 -1.52 32.42 22.12
C SER A 798 -1.12 32.43 20.64
N GLY A 799 -0.64 31.30 20.10
CA GLY A 799 -0.12 31.19 18.73
C GLY A 799 1.37 31.54 18.58
N GLU A 800 2.03 32.05 19.62
CA GLU A 800 3.45 32.46 19.58
C GLU A 800 4.42 31.33 19.94
N ALA A 801 4.05 30.49 20.91
CA ALA A 801 4.84 29.34 21.36
C ALA A 801 4.05 28.04 21.16
N ARG A 802 4.73 27.00 20.71
CA ARG A 802 4.13 25.69 20.48
C ARG A 802 3.98 24.92 21.79
N GLU A 803 2.74 24.61 22.17
CA GLU A 803 2.41 23.93 23.43
C GLU A 803 2.63 22.41 23.40
N PHE A 804 2.59 21.81 22.21
CA PHE A 804 2.72 20.38 21.97
C PHE A 804 3.28 20.09 20.57
N TYR A 805 3.84 18.89 20.36
CA TYR A 805 4.48 18.53 19.10
C TYR A 805 3.53 18.60 17.90
N SER A 806 4.06 19.06 16.76
CA SER A 806 3.40 18.92 15.46
C SER A 806 4.35 18.29 14.44
N PRO A 807 3.88 17.32 13.62
CA PRO A 807 4.68 16.71 12.56
C PRO A 807 5.28 17.77 11.64
N PRO A 808 6.52 17.62 11.14
CA PRO A 808 7.13 18.58 10.24
C PRO A 808 6.26 18.95 9.03
N ALA A 809 5.55 17.96 8.46
CA ALA A 809 4.63 18.18 7.33
C ALA A 809 3.42 19.10 7.64
N PHE A 810 3.17 19.41 8.91
CA PHE A 810 2.07 20.27 9.34
C PHE A 810 2.57 21.67 9.69
N ARG A 811 3.88 21.88 9.78
CA ARG A 811 4.44 23.17 10.19
C ARG A 811 4.47 24.16 9.01
N PRO A 812 4.07 25.42 9.22
CA PRO A 812 4.08 26.45 8.16
C PRO A 812 5.45 26.73 7.56
N ASP A 813 6.49 26.71 8.39
CA ASP A 813 7.88 27.06 8.12
C ASP A 813 8.69 25.96 7.40
N ARG A 814 8.06 24.82 7.08
CA ARG A 814 8.76 23.73 6.39
C ARG A 814 9.09 24.13 4.95
N ASN A 815 10.38 24.19 4.64
CA ASN A 815 10.86 24.18 3.27
C ASN A 815 10.60 22.79 2.65
N LYS A 816 9.80 22.73 1.57
CA LYS A 816 9.50 21.47 0.87
C LYS A 816 10.73 20.87 0.20
N ASP A 817 11.73 21.70 -0.13
CA ASP A 817 12.98 21.28 -0.77
C ASP A 817 14.01 20.74 0.24
N ASP A 818 13.79 20.96 1.54
CA ASP A 818 14.67 20.46 2.59
C ASP A 818 14.33 19.00 2.92
N VAL A 819 15.14 18.07 2.41
CA VAL A 819 15.04 16.64 2.73
C VAL A 819 15.87 16.36 3.97
N PRO A 820 15.26 16.07 5.14
CA PRO A 820 16.01 15.86 6.37
C PRO A 820 16.92 14.64 6.25
N HIS A 821 18.17 14.82 6.68
CA HIS A 821 19.13 13.74 6.87
C HIS A 821 19.14 13.24 8.32
N PHE A 822 19.29 11.94 8.52
CA PHE A 822 19.43 11.27 9.82
C PHE A 822 20.65 10.34 9.83
N ASP A 823 21.37 10.27 10.95
CA ASP A 823 22.45 9.29 11.09
C ASP A 823 21.87 7.87 11.19
N VAL A 824 20.77 7.71 11.95
CA VAL A 824 20.12 6.40 12.16
C VAL A 824 18.60 6.54 12.16
N VAL A 825 17.93 5.64 11.43
CA VAL A 825 16.48 5.47 11.48
C VAL A 825 16.14 4.09 12.03
N TYR A 826 15.31 4.05 13.07
CA TYR A 826 14.79 2.80 13.63
C TYR A 826 13.41 2.48 13.07
N ILE A 827 13.29 1.34 12.39
CA ILE A 827 12.03 0.78 11.89
C ILE A 827 11.67 -0.44 12.74
N SER A 828 10.57 -0.39 13.49
CA SER A 828 10.15 -1.52 14.32
C SER A 828 8.68 -1.47 14.76
N GLU A 829 8.21 -2.55 15.39
CA GLU A 829 6.92 -2.64 16.09
C GLU A 829 7.11 -1.99 17.47
N LEU A 830 6.95 -0.67 17.50
CA LEU A 830 7.19 0.13 18.71
C LEU A 830 5.99 0.12 19.67
N GLY A 831 4.91 -0.56 19.30
CA GLY A 831 3.74 -0.77 20.13
C GLY A 831 3.86 -1.95 21.10
N LEU A 832 4.97 -2.66 21.26
CA LEU A 832 5.06 -3.77 22.23
C LEU A 832 5.45 -3.27 23.63
N LEU A 833 4.75 -3.69 24.69
CA LEU A 833 5.12 -3.34 26.09
C LEU A 833 6.28 -4.21 26.58
N GLY A 834 6.87 -3.82 27.72
CA GLY A 834 7.80 -4.67 28.46
C GLY A 834 9.19 -4.77 27.81
N GLY A 835 9.71 -6.00 27.68
CA GLY A 835 11.07 -6.25 27.20
C GLY A 835 11.40 -5.58 25.85
N PRO A 836 10.56 -5.74 24.81
CA PRO A 836 10.75 -5.11 23.50
C PRO A 836 10.83 -3.57 23.53
N ALA A 837 9.89 -2.88 24.19
CA ALA A 837 9.91 -1.41 24.30
C ALA A 837 11.17 -0.91 25.02
N LEU A 838 11.58 -1.60 26.10
CA LEU A 838 12.77 -1.21 26.84
C LEU A 838 14.05 -1.38 26.02
N ALA A 839 14.12 -2.45 25.22
CA ALA A 839 15.25 -2.66 24.33
C ALA A 839 15.31 -1.55 23.26
N ALA A 840 14.20 -1.27 22.59
CA ALA A 840 14.11 -0.20 21.60
C ALA A 840 14.44 1.18 22.20
N LYS A 841 13.88 1.52 23.38
CA LYS A 841 14.13 2.78 24.07
C LYS A 841 15.64 2.98 24.30
N ARG A 842 16.32 1.98 24.84
CA ARG A 842 17.77 2.06 25.15
C ARG A 842 18.63 2.20 23.92
N GLU A 843 18.29 1.46 22.87
CA GLU A 843 18.99 1.55 21.59
C GLU A 843 18.91 2.98 21.04
N ILE A 844 17.71 3.57 21.04
CA ILE A 844 17.47 4.95 20.61
C ILE A 844 18.18 5.95 21.54
N GLU A 845 18.01 5.86 22.87
CA GLU A 845 18.66 6.74 23.84
C GLU A 845 20.18 6.70 23.73
N THR A 846 20.76 5.52 23.47
CA THR A 846 22.21 5.37 23.30
C THR A 846 22.69 6.05 22.03
N ALA A 847 21.92 5.95 20.94
CA ALA A 847 22.23 6.66 19.70
C ALA A 847 22.15 8.18 19.89
N VAL A 848 21.09 8.68 20.54
CA VAL A 848 20.90 10.11 20.85
C VAL A 848 22.01 10.63 21.77
N ALA A 849 22.34 9.91 22.84
CA ALA A 849 23.40 10.27 23.78
C ALA A 849 24.80 10.28 23.12
N ALA A 850 24.97 9.57 22.00
CA ALA A 850 26.19 9.60 21.19
C ALA A 850 26.25 10.79 20.21
N GLY A 851 25.26 11.69 20.25
CA GLY A 851 25.15 12.86 19.39
C GLY A 851 24.66 12.55 17.97
N LEU A 852 24.07 11.37 17.75
CA LEU A 852 23.48 11.01 16.46
C LEU A 852 22.09 11.65 16.33
N LYS A 853 21.78 12.12 15.13
CA LYS A 853 20.43 12.56 14.75
C LYS A 853 19.60 11.33 14.42
N VAL A 854 18.60 11.05 15.26
CA VAL A 854 17.82 9.81 15.21
C VAL A 854 16.38 10.08 14.81
N ALA A 855 15.84 9.22 13.95
CA ALA A 855 14.41 9.13 13.70
C ALA A 855 13.84 7.73 13.99
N ILE A 856 12.55 7.69 14.29
CA ILE A 856 11.76 6.46 14.44
C ILE A 856 10.67 6.41 13.36
N MET A 857 10.48 5.23 12.80
CA MET A 857 9.40 4.93 11.85
C MET A 857 8.67 3.68 12.35
N PRO A 858 7.60 3.85 13.15
CA PRO A 858 6.83 2.71 13.64
C PRO A 858 6.09 2.03 12.49
N LEU A 859 6.23 0.71 12.39
CA LEU A 859 5.45 -0.13 11.49
C LEU A 859 4.73 -1.21 12.29
N GLN A 860 3.62 -1.70 11.76
CA GLN A 860 2.77 -2.64 12.47
C GLN A 860 2.74 -4.01 11.79
N ASN A 861 2.80 -5.06 12.62
CA ASN A 861 2.60 -6.43 12.15
C ASN A 861 1.12 -6.83 12.21
N GLY A 862 0.55 -7.25 11.08
CA GLY A 862 -0.86 -7.64 10.98
C GLY A 862 -1.27 -8.89 11.76
N LEU A 863 -0.33 -9.63 12.36
CA LEU A 863 -0.61 -10.78 13.22
C LEU A 863 -0.58 -10.49 14.73
N HIS A 864 0.01 -9.36 15.17
CA HIS A 864 0.14 -9.02 16.61
C HIS A 864 -0.79 -7.86 17.02
N MET A 865 -2.09 -8.15 17.16
CA MET A 865 -3.15 -7.15 17.43
C MET A 865 -2.93 -6.27 18.67
N ALA A 866 -2.29 -6.79 19.72
CA ALA A 866 -2.16 -6.10 21.00
C ALA A 866 -1.23 -4.88 20.91
N ALA A 867 -0.09 -5.03 20.23
CA ALA A 867 0.87 -3.96 20.00
C ALA A 867 0.27 -2.83 19.17
N ALA A 868 -0.46 -3.22 18.14
CA ALA A 868 -0.87 -2.32 17.11
C ALA A 868 -2.05 -1.40 17.49
N LYS A 869 -2.82 -1.74 18.54
CA LYS A 869 -3.77 -0.78 19.16
C LYS A 869 -3.08 0.42 19.81
N ARG A 870 -1.84 0.25 20.27
CA ARG A 870 -1.09 1.29 20.98
C ARG A 870 -0.19 2.11 20.05
N ARG A 871 0.29 1.49 18.95
CA ARG A 871 1.28 2.03 17.98
C ARG A 871 2.65 2.36 18.58
N LEU A 872 2.68 3.06 19.71
CA LEU A 872 3.85 3.26 20.56
C LEU A 872 3.58 2.74 21.98
N ALA A 873 4.60 2.17 22.60
CA ALA A 873 4.61 1.93 24.03
C ALA A 873 4.87 3.27 24.77
N PRO A 874 4.30 3.48 25.97
CA PRO A 874 4.51 4.69 26.76
C PRO A 874 5.99 5.05 26.97
N GLU A 875 6.85 4.04 27.09
CA GLU A 875 8.29 4.19 27.23
C GLU A 875 8.98 4.80 25.99
N ILE A 876 8.39 4.62 24.79
CA ILE A 876 8.87 5.18 23.53
C ILE A 876 8.26 6.56 23.26
N GLU A 877 7.01 6.80 23.70
CA GLU A 877 6.32 8.08 23.52
C GLU A 877 7.13 9.26 24.07
N GLU A 878 7.79 9.09 25.22
CA GLU A 878 8.64 10.12 25.85
C GLU A 878 9.78 10.58 24.93
N LEU A 879 10.40 9.69 24.16
CA LEU A 879 11.54 10.00 23.30
C LEU A 879 11.17 11.00 22.21
N TRP A 880 9.97 10.84 21.66
CA TRP A 880 9.46 11.74 20.63
C TRP A 880 8.83 13.00 21.23
N LEU A 881 8.07 12.90 22.33
CA LEU A 881 7.47 14.07 23.00
C LEU A 881 8.52 15.04 23.55
N SER A 882 9.68 14.54 23.98
CA SER A 882 10.82 15.37 24.43
C SER A 882 11.64 15.97 23.28
N GLY A 883 11.39 15.55 22.04
CA GLY A 883 12.21 15.93 20.87
C GLY A 883 13.55 15.20 20.76
N SER A 884 13.78 14.13 21.55
CA SER A 884 15.01 13.34 21.52
C SER A 884 15.15 12.50 20.24
N ALA A 885 14.03 12.04 19.67
CA ALA A 885 13.97 11.35 18.38
C ALA A 885 12.84 11.91 17.51
N GLU A 886 13.09 12.05 16.21
CA GLU A 886 12.09 12.57 15.28
C GLU A 886 11.18 11.45 14.75
N TRP A 887 9.88 11.73 14.63
CA TRP A 887 8.95 10.80 13.99
C TRP A 887 8.97 11.03 12.48
N ILE A 888 9.19 9.96 11.69
CA ILE A 888 9.00 9.98 10.24
C ILE A 888 7.98 8.93 9.81
N THR A 889 7.22 9.24 8.76
CA THR A 889 6.24 8.32 8.17
C THR A 889 6.81 7.64 6.93
N TRP A 890 6.19 6.54 6.50
CA TRP A 890 6.66 5.72 5.36
C TRP A 890 6.97 6.55 4.10
N ASN A 891 6.11 7.49 3.76
CA ASN A 891 6.22 8.32 2.55
C ASN A 891 6.99 9.63 2.77
N SER A 892 7.47 9.90 3.99
CA SER A 892 8.23 11.13 4.26
C SER A 892 9.58 11.09 3.54
N ALA A 893 9.83 12.09 2.68
CA ALA A 893 11.14 12.29 2.08
C ALA A 893 12.18 12.48 3.19
N ALA A 894 13.17 11.59 3.25
CA ALA A 894 14.26 11.64 4.21
C ALA A 894 15.47 10.86 3.67
N THR A 895 16.66 11.17 4.16
CA THR A 895 17.85 10.34 3.91
C THR A 895 18.40 9.80 5.21
N ALA A 896 19.05 8.64 5.17
CA ALA A 896 19.71 8.09 6.35
C ALA A 896 21.04 7.40 6.04
N ASP A 897 22.01 7.49 6.94
CA ASP A 897 23.23 6.67 6.83
C ASP A 897 22.93 5.19 7.10
N LEU A 898 22.13 4.91 8.12
CA LEU A 898 21.73 3.56 8.50
C LEU A 898 20.24 3.45 8.85
N VAL A 899 19.57 2.47 8.26
CA VAL A 899 18.28 1.96 8.76
C VAL A 899 18.51 0.70 9.59
N VAL A 900 17.99 0.71 10.81
CA VAL A 900 17.90 -0.46 11.70
C VAL A 900 16.48 -0.97 11.67
N LEU A 901 16.27 -2.11 11.00
CA LEU A 901 14.97 -2.77 10.95
C LEU A 901 14.94 -3.90 11.99
N SER A 902 14.30 -3.64 13.11
CA SER A 902 14.06 -4.63 14.17
C SER A 902 12.68 -5.23 14.00
N TRP A 903 12.50 -6.51 14.36
CA TRP A 903 11.30 -7.32 14.05
C TRP A 903 11.14 -7.61 12.55
N PRO A 904 11.88 -8.58 11.99
CA PRO A 904 11.85 -8.91 10.56
C PRO A 904 10.46 -9.21 10.00
N GLY A 905 9.56 -9.72 10.85
CA GLY A 905 8.16 -10.01 10.50
C GLY A 905 7.38 -8.84 9.89
N LEU A 906 7.78 -7.59 10.19
CA LEU A 906 7.16 -6.37 9.65
C LEU A 906 7.20 -6.27 8.13
N MET A 907 8.23 -6.83 7.50
CA MET A 907 8.43 -6.79 6.05
C MET A 907 8.04 -8.10 5.35
N GLU A 908 7.30 -8.99 6.02
CA GLU A 908 6.70 -10.14 5.34
C GLU A 908 5.63 -9.72 4.34
N LEU A 909 4.88 -8.66 4.64
CA LEU A 909 3.98 -8.01 3.70
C LEU A 909 4.56 -6.63 3.38
N ARG A 910 5.00 -6.43 2.14
CA ARG A 910 5.55 -5.13 1.74
C ARG A 910 4.41 -4.10 1.69
N PRO A 911 4.57 -2.89 2.27
CA PRO A 911 3.68 -1.77 1.95
C PRO A 911 3.64 -1.53 0.43
N GLY A 912 2.46 -1.13 -0.06
CA GLY A 912 2.23 -0.90 -1.48
C GLY A 912 2.69 0.47 -1.95
N SER A 913 2.72 1.46 -1.06
CA SER A 913 3.21 2.81 -1.36
C SER A 913 4.74 2.89 -1.39
N ASP A 914 5.26 3.83 -2.17
CA ASP A 914 6.69 4.11 -2.21
C ASP A 914 7.18 4.68 -0.88
N VAL A 915 8.37 4.25 -0.49
CA VAL A 915 9.05 4.74 0.71
C VAL A 915 9.76 6.05 0.39
N GLY A 916 9.56 7.08 1.20
CA GLY A 916 10.24 8.37 1.04
C GLY A 916 11.67 8.39 1.63
N LEU A 917 12.00 7.39 2.43
CA LEU A 917 13.31 7.24 3.07
C LEU A 917 14.33 6.57 2.13
N GLN A 918 15.45 7.26 1.91
CA GLN A 918 16.59 6.76 1.14
C GLN A 918 17.79 6.47 2.06
N PRO A 919 18.01 5.19 2.45
CA PRO A 919 19.14 4.83 3.29
C PRO A 919 20.40 4.51 2.48
N SER A 920 21.58 4.77 3.04
CA SER A 920 22.86 4.29 2.50
C SER A 920 23.11 2.83 2.84
N ALA A 921 22.62 2.36 3.99
CA ALA A 921 22.72 0.98 4.44
C ALA A 921 21.46 0.55 5.22
N VAL A 922 21.12 -0.74 5.14
CA VAL A 922 20.03 -1.34 5.92
C VAL A 922 20.57 -2.53 6.70
N THR A 923 20.30 -2.57 8.02
CA THR A 923 20.58 -3.73 8.87
C THR A 923 19.27 -4.30 9.42
N ILE A 924 18.98 -5.55 9.09
CA ILE A 924 17.85 -6.31 9.66
C ILE A 924 18.32 -6.99 10.93
N VAL A 925 17.69 -6.65 12.06
CA VAL A 925 17.99 -7.23 13.37
C VAL A 925 17.01 -8.38 13.63
N ALA A 926 17.50 -9.61 13.55
CA ALA A 926 16.76 -10.80 13.93
C ALA A 926 16.75 -10.94 15.45
N ASN A 927 15.62 -10.55 16.04
CA ASN A 927 15.34 -10.65 17.47
C ASN A 927 14.80 -12.02 17.90
N GLN A 928 14.44 -12.89 16.97
CA GLN A 928 13.91 -14.23 17.22
C GLN A 928 14.32 -15.19 16.09
N LEU A 929 14.15 -16.50 16.29
CA LEU A 929 14.42 -17.48 15.25
C LEU A 929 13.42 -17.34 14.08
N PRO A 930 13.80 -17.65 12.82
CA PRO A 930 12.85 -17.63 11.68
C PRO A 930 11.68 -18.62 11.84
N ALA A 931 11.89 -19.72 12.57
CA ALA A 931 10.89 -20.73 12.89
C ALA A 931 11.06 -21.26 14.31
N SER A 932 9.94 -21.59 14.96
CA SER A 932 9.87 -22.12 16.32
C SER A 932 10.35 -23.58 16.39
N LEU A 933 11.11 -23.95 17.43
CA LEU A 933 11.82 -25.24 17.54
C LEU A 933 10.96 -26.47 17.91
N GLY A 934 9.71 -26.56 17.45
CA GLY A 934 8.79 -27.64 17.86
C GLY A 934 7.29 -27.40 17.73
N SER A 935 6.85 -26.28 17.13
CA SER A 935 5.49 -26.09 16.65
C SER A 935 5.53 -25.86 15.14
N ARG A 936 4.39 -25.99 14.45
CA ARG A 936 4.26 -25.56 13.04
C ARG A 936 4.42 -24.03 12.85
N GLY A 937 4.79 -23.30 13.92
CA GLY A 937 4.89 -21.85 13.97
C GLY A 937 6.11 -21.32 13.25
N ARG A 938 5.85 -20.53 12.21
CA ARG A 938 6.84 -19.74 11.50
C ARG A 938 6.78 -18.31 12.03
N ASN A 939 7.93 -17.75 12.39
CA ASN A 939 8.01 -16.37 12.88
C ASN A 939 8.17 -15.38 11.71
N PHE A 940 9.07 -15.67 10.75
CA PHE A 940 9.23 -14.88 9.53
C PHE A 940 10.02 -15.63 8.44
N SER A 941 9.91 -15.15 7.19
CA SER A 941 10.76 -15.56 6.07
C SER A 941 12.03 -14.73 5.95
N VAL A 942 13.21 -15.33 6.11
CA VAL A 942 14.47 -14.64 5.78
C VAL A 942 14.48 -14.15 4.32
N GLN A 943 14.06 -15.01 3.39
CA GLN A 943 14.08 -14.73 1.95
C GLN A 943 13.08 -13.62 1.56
N ARG A 944 11.83 -13.72 2.02
CA ARG A 944 10.80 -12.73 1.67
C ARG A 944 11.10 -11.38 2.29
N VAL A 945 11.54 -11.34 3.55
CA VAL A 945 11.93 -10.11 4.24
C VAL A 945 13.09 -9.45 3.52
N THR A 946 14.16 -10.20 3.20
CA THR A 946 15.32 -9.67 2.45
C THR A 946 14.89 -9.06 1.11
N ARG A 947 14.09 -9.80 0.33
CA ARG A 947 13.56 -9.34 -0.96
C ARG A 947 12.69 -8.09 -0.82
N ASN A 948 11.81 -8.05 0.16
CA ASN A 948 10.89 -6.94 0.35
C ASN A 948 11.66 -5.68 0.80
N VAL A 949 12.64 -5.83 1.70
CA VAL A 949 13.54 -4.73 2.12
C VAL A 949 14.38 -4.22 0.94
N GLU A 950 15.00 -5.09 0.16
CA GLU A 950 15.80 -4.69 -1.02
C GLU A 950 14.93 -3.97 -2.06
N LYS A 951 13.72 -4.49 -2.34
CA LYS A 951 12.78 -3.83 -3.25
C LYS A 951 12.25 -2.49 -2.73
N THR A 952 12.12 -2.33 -1.43
CA THR A 952 11.63 -1.11 -0.81
C THR A 952 12.70 -0.01 -0.82
N PHE A 953 13.91 -0.32 -0.34
CA PHE A 953 14.94 0.71 -0.14
C PHE A 953 15.97 0.78 -1.28
N GLY A 954 15.94 -0.15 -2.24
CA GLY A 954 16.96 -0.26 -3.29
C GLY A 954 18.35 -0.71 -2.79
N VAL A 955 18.46 -1.07 -1.51
CA VAL A 955 19.71 -1.45 -0.83
C VAL A 955 19.58 -2.88 -0.33
N PHE A 956 20.58 -3.71 -0.63
CA PHE A 956 20.65 -5.07 -0.10
C PHE A 956 20.97 -5.04 1.41
N PRO A 957 20.14 -5.63 2.27
CA PRO A 957 20.33 -5.52 3.71
C PRO A 957 21.39 -6.50 4.25
N THR A 958 22.08 -6.08 5.31
CA THR A 958 22.88 -7.00 6.15
C THR A 958 22.03 -7.51 7.30
N TRP A 959 22.15 -8.78 7.67
CA TRP A 959 21.47 -9.35 8.82
C TRP A 959 22.35 -9.29 10.07
N ALA A 960 21.75 -8.99 11.22
CA ALA A 960 22.41 -9.04 12.51
C ALA A 960 21.55 -9.85 13.50
N ALA A 961 22.19 -10.68 14.32
CA ALA A 961 21.51 -11.52 15.30
C ALA A 961 21.65 -10.96 16.71
N GLN A 962 20.62 -11.10 17.54
CA GLN A 962 20.68 -10.72 18.96
C GLN A 962 21.17 -11.83 19.89
N SER A 963 21.37 -13.06 19.38
CA SER A 963 21.92 -14.19 20.14
C SER A 963 22.80 -15.09 19.25
N PRO A 964 23.73 -15.87 19.83
CA PRO A 964 24.52 -16.84 19.07
C PRO A 964 23.65 -17.89 18.36
N VAL A 965 22.53 -18.29 18.98
CA VAL A 965 21.61 -19.29 18.39
C VAL A 965 20.95 -18.75 17.12
N VAL A 966 20.48 -17.50 17.16
CA VAL A 966 19.90 -16.85 15.98
C VAL A 966 20.97 -16.62 14.91
N GLN A 967 22.20 -16.27 15.31
CA GLN A 967 23.30 -16.06 14.37
C GLN A 967 23.63 -17.32 13.59
N GLU A 968 23.69 -18.46 14.26
CA GLU A 968 23.95 -19.75 13.61
C GLU A 968 22.82 -20.11 12.65
N ALA A 969 21.56 -19.98 13.07
CA ALA A 969 20.41 -20.21 12.21
C ALA A 969 20.40 -19.30 10.97
N LEU A 970 20.83 -18.04 11.10
CA LEU A 970 20.97 -17.14 9.95
C LEU A 970 22.12 -17.56 9.01
N ARG A 971 23.25 -18.01 9.55
CA ARG A 971 24.40 -18.49 8.75
C ARG A 971 24.10 -19.78 7.98
N GLU A 972 23.14 -20.58 8.43
CA GLU A 972 22.64 -21.73 7.66
C GLU A 972 21.79 -21.29 6.46
N LEU A 973 21.13 -20.12 6.54
CA LEU A 973 20.16 -19.64 5.55
C LEU A 973 20.72 -18.57 4.59
N LEU A 974 21.79 -17.90 4.98
CA LEU A 974 22.39 -16.75 4.29
C LEU A 974 23.89 -16.98 4.05
N SER A 975 24.50 -16.17 3.18
CA SER A 975 25.95 -16.20 3.02
C SER A 975 26.63 -15.55 4.24
N THR A 976 27.85 -15.97 4.56
CA THR A 976 28.60 -15.43 5.71
C THR A 976 28.79 -13.92 5.64
N ASP A 977 28.94 -13.37 4.44
CA ASP A 977 29.11 -11.92 4.22
C ASP A 977 27.80 -11.13 4.44
N ASP A 978 26.64 -11.79 4.31
CA ASP A 978 25.32 -11.18 4.51
C ASP A 978 24.93 -11.13 6.00
N VAL A 979 25.67 -11.79 6.90
CA VAL A 979 25.42 -11.86 8.34
C VAL A 979 26.56 -11.20 9.11
N ARG A 980 26.26 -10.16 9.91
CA ARG A 980 27.25 -9.50 10.76
C ARG A 980 27.87 -10.51 11.75
N ASN A 981 29.20 -10.44 11.87
CA ASN A 981 29.93 -11.24 12.85
C ASN A 981 29.66 -10.80 14.30
N ALA A 982 29.52 -9.50 14.54
CA ALA A 982 29.18 -8.97 15.85
C ALA A 982 27.66 -9.10 16.11
N LEU A 983 27.30 -9.51 17.32
CA LEU A 983 25.91 -9.59 17.76
C LEU A 983 25.33 -8.19 17.98
N TRP A 984 24.06 -8.01 17.62
CA TRP A 984 23.29 -6.79 17.87
C TRP A 984 22.74 -6.77 19.29
N LEU A 985 23.61 -6.52 20.27
CA LEU A 985 23.20 -6.55 21.67
C LEU A 985 22.71 -5.17 22.13
N THR A 986 21.50 -5.13 22.67
CA THR A 986 20.93 -3.94 23.33
C THR A 986 21.90 -3.41 24.40
N PRO A 987 22.23 -2.10 24.39
CA PRO A 987 23.17 -1.49 25.31
C PRO A 987 22.66 -1.42 26.75
N SER A 988 23.58 -1.47 27.70
CA SER A 988 23.33 -1.26 29.13
C SER A 988 23.31 0.22 29.50
N THR A 989 22.58 0.59 30.55
CA THR A 989 22.46 1.97 31.05
C THR A 989 23.64 2.36 31.96
N GLY A 990 24.60 1.47 32.19
CA GLY A 990 25.77 1.71 33.04
C GLY A 990 25.47 1.72 34.55
N HIS A 991 24.23 1.47 34.98
CA HIS A 991 23.81 1.44 36.39
C HIS A 991 24.05 0.07 37.04
N THR A 992 25.23 -0.53 36.82
CA THR A 992 25.56 -1.88 37.31
C THR A 992 25.96 -1.92 38.78
N ASP A 993 26.15 -0.75 39.42
CA ASP A 993 26.63 -0.65 40.81
C ASP A 993 25.51 -0.81 41.84
N TYR A 994 24.27 -1.05 41.37
CA TYR A 994 23.15 -1.34 42.26
C TYR A 994 23.36 -2.70 42.95
N VAL A 995 23.51 -2.64 44.27
CA VAL A 995 23.51 -3.82 45.13
C VAL A 995 22.04 -4.19 45.34
N GLY A 996 21.54 -5.16 44.57
CA GLY A 996 20.18 -5.67 44.67
C GLY A 996 19.72 -5.88 46.12
N ARG A 997 18.39 -5.92 46.34
CA ARG A 997 17.78 -6.04 47.68
C ARG A 997 18.50 -7.09 48.54
N LYS A 998 18.92 -6.73 49.76
CA LYS A 998 19.64 -7.66 50.65
C LYS A 998 18.65 -8.73 51.13
N PRO A 999 18.95 -10.04 50.95
CA PRO A 999 18.11 -11.11 51.49
C PRO A 999 18.17 -11.16 53.04
N GLU A 1000 19.25 -10.63 53.61
CA GLU A 1000 19.50 -10.51 55.04
C GLU A 1000 18.40 -9.62 55.67
N ASN A 1001 17.53 -10.21 56.51
CA ASN A 1001 16.38 -9.62 57.23
C ASN A 1001 14.98 -9.79 56.61
N ARG A 1002 14.76 -10.74 55.69
CA ARG A 1002 13.41 -11.09 55.19
C ARG A 1002 13.13 -12.59 55.28
N ASP A 1003 11.94 -12.95 55.73
CA ASP A 1003 11.50 -14.36 55.83
C ASP A 1003 11.02 -14.93 54.49
N ARG A 1004 10.77 -14.07 53.49
CA ARG A 1004 10.18 -14.44 52.19
C ARG A 1004 10.93 -13.81 51.02
N ALA A 1005 11.17 -14.59 49.96
CA ALA A 1005 11.74 -14.08 48.71
C ALA A 1005 10.63 -13.63 47.74
N VAL A 1006 10.90 -12.62 46.92
CA VAL A 1006 9.96 -12.16 45.87
C VAL A 1006 10.33 -12.76 44.53
N ILE A 1007 9.44 -13.56 43.98
CA ILE A 1007 9.51 -14.10 42.62
C ILE A 1007 8.72 -13.18 41.71
N GLY A 1008 9.35 -12.64 40.68
CA GLY A 1008 8.71 -11.77 39.71
C GLY A 1008 8.51 -12.39 38.34
N ARG A 1009 7.46 -11.94 37.65
CA ARG A 1009 7.27 -12.10 36.21
C ARG A 1009 6.73 -10.83 35.58
N VAL A 1010 7.25 -10.47 34.42
CA VAL A 1010 6.65 -9.46 33.54
C VAL A 1010 5.81 -10.19 32.51
N LEU A 1011 4.54 -9.82 32.37
CA LEU A 1011 3.70 -10.38 31.32
C LEU A 1011 3.74 -9.45 30.11
N ASP A 1012 4.37 -9.92 29.04
CA ASP A 1012 4.18 -9.34 27.72
C ASP A 1012 2.75 -9.66 27.25
N GLU A 1013 2.14 -8.77 26.47
CA GLU A 1013 0.74 -8.93 26.04
C GLU A 1013 0.52 -10.10 25.06
N ASP A 1014 1.53 -10.90 24.70
CA ASP A 1014 1.46 -12.04 23.79
C ASP A 1014 1.21 -13.38 24.53
N GLU A 1015 0.21 -14.15 24.09
CA GLU A 1015 -0.16 -15.46 24.65
C GLU A 1015 0.95 -16.51 24.57
N SER A 1016 1.80 -16.41 23.54
CA SER A 1016 2.84 -17.40 23.27
C SER A 1016 3.95 -17.42 24.33
N HIS A 1017 4.04 -16.37 25.16
CA HIS A 1017 5.12 -16.19 26.12
C HIS A 1017 4.81 -16.72 27.53
N TRP A 1018 3.66 -17.35 27.77
CA TRP A 1018 3.35 -17.96 29.09
C TRP A 1018 3.41 -19.48 29.05
N PRO A 1019 3.94 -20.14 30.10
CA PRO A 1019 4.17 -21.57 30.06
C PRO A 1019 2.89 -22.35 30.38
N GLU A 1020 2.87 -23.63 30.01
CA GLU A 1020 1.74 -24.52 30.31
C GLU A 1020 1.44 -24.59 31.83
N PRO A 1021 0.19 -24.88 32.24
CA PRO A 1021 -0.24 -24.87 33.66
C PRO A 1021 0.59 -25.69 34.62
N ALA A 1022 1.26 -26.74 34.16
CA ALA A 1022 2.17 -27.51 34.98
C ALA A 1022 3.37 -26.65 35.40
N VAL A 1023 4.03 -26.02 34.43
CA VAL A 1023 5.19 -25.14 34.63
C VAL A 1023 4.82 -23.91 35.45
N ILE A 1024 3.61 -23.36 35.28
CA ILE A 1024 3.11 -22.21 36.07
C ILE A 1024 3.18 -22.52 37.58
N ARG A 1025 2.74 -23.73 37.98
CA ARG A 1025 2.71 -24.13 39.40
C ARG A 1025 4.09 -24.34 40.00
N ASP A 1026 5.07 -24.67 39.16
CA ASP A 1026 6.44 -24.89 39.58
C ASP A 1026 7.23 -23.56 39.60
N ALA A 1027 7.01 -22.72 38.60
CA ALA A 1027 7.62 -21.39 38.45
C ALA A 1027 7.09 -20.36 39.46
N TYR A 1028 5.79 -20.42 39.79
CA TYR A 1028 5.11 -19.48 40.69
C TYR A 1028 4.34 -20.25 41.78
N PRO A 1029 5.05 -20.88 42.73
CA PRO A 1029 4.43 -21.79 43.68
C PRO A 1029 3.58 -21.05 44.73
N GLU A 1030 2.49 -21.68 45.16
CA GLU A 1030 1.71 -21.31 46.35
C GLU A 1030 2.43 -21.77 47.64
N ASP A 1031 3.67 -21.31 47.82
CA ASP A 1031 4.56 -21.69 48.92
C ASP A 1031 4.73 -20.50 49.89
N PRO A 1032 4.54 -20.68 51.21
CA PRO A 1032 4.70 -19.61 52.19
C PRO A 1032 6.09 -18.95 52.23
N ALA A 1033 7.13 -19.59 51.71
CA ALA A 1033 8.48 -19.01 51.62
C ALA A 1033 8.62 -17.94 50.52
N PHE A 1034 7.64 -17.84 49.61
CA PHE A 1034 7.71 -16.94 48.45
C PHE A 1034 6.49 -16.03 48.33
N GLU A 1035 6.75 -14.79 47.97
CA GLU A 1035 5.77 -13.85 47.43
C GLU A 1035 5.92 -13.83 45.90
N VAL A 1036 4.81 -13.97 45.18
CA VAL A 1036 4.81 -13.91 43.71
C VAL A 1036 4.29 -12.54 43.29
N SER A 1037 5.08 -11.78 42.55
CA SER A 1037 4.69 -10.50 41.96
C SER A 1037 4.59 -10.64 40.45
N ILE A 1038 3.48 -10.22 39.86
CA ILE A 1038 3.25 -10.28 38.42
C ILE A 1038 2.90 -8.88 37.94
N LEU A 1039 3.74 -8.32 37.05
CA LEU A 1039 3.43 -7.07 36.37
C LEU A 1039 2.49 -7.37 35.20
N SER A 1040 1.18 -7.25 35.44
CA SER A 1040 0.10 -7.52 34.49
C SER A 1040 -1.24 -6.98 35.02
N ARG A 1041 -2.33 -7.19 34.27
CA ARG A 1041 -3.69 -6.91 34.73
C ARG A 1041 -4.41 -8.22 35.05
N VAL A 1042 -5.20 -8.25 36.12
CA VAL A 1042 -5.99 -9.44 36.53
C VAL A 1042 -6.82 -9.98 35.37
N ARG A 1043 -7.53 -9.08 34.66
CA ARG A 1043 -8.33 -9.44 33.48
C ARG A 1043 -7.51 -10.10 32.36
N THR A 1044 -6.25 -9.69 32.19
CA THR A 1044 -5.36 -10.31 31.20
C THR A 1044 -5.05 -11.75 31.63
N LEU A 1045 -4.70 -11.97 32.89
CA LEU A 1045 -4.46 -13.33 33.40
C LEU A 1045 -5.71 -14.22 33.33
N GLU A 1046 -6.90 -13.66 33.54
CA GLU A 1046 -8.17 -14.37 33.36
C GLU A 1046 -8.44 -14.71 31.88
N SER A 1047 -8.35 -13.72 30.99
CA SER A 1047 -8.63 -13.90 29.56
C SER A 1047 -7.67 -14.87 28.90
N ARG A 1048 -6.41 -14.90 29.35
CA ARG A 1048 -5.37 -15.81 28.87
C ARG A 1048 -5.45 -17.20 29.52
N GLY A 1049 -6.45 -17.47 30.38
CA GLY A 1049 -6.62 -18.77 31.01
C GLY A 1049 -5.48 -19.15 31.96
N ILE A 1050 -4.77 -18.15 32.51
CA ILE A 1050 -3.72 -18.32 33.52
C ILE A 1050 -4.36 -18.58 34.88
N LEU A 1051 -5.37 -17.78 35.24
CA LEU A 1051 -6.13 -17.96 36.48
C LEU A 1051 -7.25 -19.00 36.36
N ARG A 1052 -7.64 -19.43 35.14
CA ARG A 1052 -8.65 -20.49 34.84
C ARG A 1052 -9.93 -20.44 35.71
N GLY A 1053 -10.44 -19.24 36.00
CA GLY A 1053 -11.63 -19.05 36.84
C GLY A 1053 -11.42 -19.28 38.34
N ARG A 1054 -10.17 -19.38 38.80
CA ARG A 1054 -9.79 -19.38 40.22
C ARG A 1054 -9.53 -17.94 40.70
N SER A 1055 -9.72 -17.71 41.99
CA SER A 1055 -9.22 -16.49 42.64
C SER A 1055 -7.69 -16.45 42.59
N VAL A 1056 -7.13 -15.24 42.51
CA VAL A 1056 -5.69 -14.98 42.64
C VAL A 1056 -5.18 -15.61 43.96
N PRO A 1057 -4.11 -16.41 43.95
CA PRO A 1057 -3.56 -16.99 45.17
C PRO A 1057 -3.17 -15.93 46.21
N THR A 1058 -3.24 -16.27 47.49
CA THR A 1058 -3.03 -15.29 48.57
C THR A 1058 -1.60 -14.77 48.69
N ASN A 1059 -0.62 -15.50 48.16
CA ASN A 1059 0.77 -15.06 48.07
C ASN A 1059 1.11 -14.37 46.74
N TRP A 1060 0.13 -14.15 45.85
CA TRP A 1060 0.31 -13.46 44.58
C TRP A 1060 -0.14 -12.00 44.66
N THR A 1061 0.68 -11.10 44.12
CA THR A 1061 0.37 -9.67 43.93
C THR A 1061 0.43 -9.35 42.44
N ILE A 1062 -0.69 -8.93 41.86
CA ILE A 1062 -0.77 -8.54 40.45
C ILE A 1062 -0.77 -7.02 40.37
N LEU A 1063 0.29 -6.45 39.80
CA LEU A 1063 0.49 -5.02 39.67
C LEU A 1063 0.21 -4.59 38.23
N PRO A 1064 -0.68 -3.61 37.98
CA PRO A 1064 -0.88 -3.11 36.64
C PRO A 1064 0.41 -2.45 36.10
N PRO A 1065 0.68 -2.50 34.78
CA PRO A 1065 1.91 -1.94 34.19
C PRO A 1065 2.16 -0.46 34.52
N ASP A 1066 1.08 0.29 34.77
CA ASP A 1066 1.09 1.71 35.15
C ASP A 1066 1.24 1.99 36.66
N PHE A 1067 1.38 0.95 37.49
CA PHE A 1067 1.44 1.10 38.95
C PHE A 1067 2.72 1.78 39.46
N GLN A 1068 3.86 1.47 38.86
CA GLN A 1068 5.18 1.99 39.21
C GLN A 1068 6.10 1.89 38.01
N SER A 1069 7.27 2.55 38.08
CA SER A 1069 8.25 2.41 37.00
C SER A 1069 8.70 0.96 36.86
N TYR A 1070 8.97 0.54 35.62
CA TYR A 1070 9.40 -0.81 35.32
C TYR A 1070 10.69 -1.21 36.08
N ASP A 1071 11.61 -0.26 36.21
CA ASP A 1071 12.84 -0.46 36.98
C ASP A 1071 12.56 -0.66 38.46
N ASP A 1072 11.64 0.10 39.05
CA ASP A 1072 11.27 -0.06 40.46
C ASP A 1072 10.58 -1.39 40.72
N TYR A 1073 9.77 -1.85 39.76
CA TYR A 1073 9.25 -3.20 39.77
C TYR A 1073 10.38 -4.23 39.79
N LEU A 1074 11.31 -4.20 38.83
CA LEU A 1074 12.41 -5.17 38.80
C LEU A 1074 13.30 -5.11 40.04
N ARG A 1075 13.58 -3.91 40.57
CA ARG A 1075 14.35 -3.72 41.82
C ARG A 1075 13.64 -4.32 43.04
N SER A 1076 12.33 -4.50 42.99
CA SER A 1076 11.56 -5.11 44.07
C SER A 1076 11.73 -6.63 44.16
N LEU A 1077 12.23 -7.27 43.09
CA LEU A 1077 12.33 -8.72 42.94
C LEU A 1077 13.63 -9.30 43.51
N ASP A 1078 13.56 -10.52 44.04
CA ASP A 1078 14.73 -11.33 44.39
C ASP A 1078 15.11 -12.29 43.24
N PHE A 1079 14.08 -12.87 42.61
CA PHE A 1079 14.19 -13.75 41.44
C PHE A 1079 13.29 -13.25 40.30
N LEU A 1080 13.82 -13.21 39.08
CA LEU A 1080 13.00 -13.13 37.87
C LEU A 1080 12.91 -14.54 37.28
N VAL A 1081 11.75 -15.18 37.38
CA VAL A 1081 11.52 -16.51 36.80
C VAL A 1081 10.91 -16.31 35.43
N HIS A 1082 11.65 -16.67 34.37
CA HIS A 1082 11.23 -16.41 33.00
C HIS A 1082 11.05 -17.71 32.19
N TYR A 1083 9.77 -18.11 32.04
CA TYR A 1083 9.30 -19.30 31.35
C TYR A 1083 8.12 -18.93 30.41
N GLY A 1084 7.95 -19.62 29.28
CA GLY A 1084 6.96 -19.43 28.20
C GLY A 1084 6.52 -20.78 27.63
N ASN A 1085 5.74 -20.82 26.54
CA ASN A 1085 5.19 -22.09 26.07
C ASN A 1085 6.21 -22.90 25.26
N GLU A 1086 6.10 -24.24 25.28
CA GLU A 1086 6.90 -25.12 24.44
C GLU A 1086 6.43 -25.09 22.98
N PRO A 1087 7.37 -25.17 22.02
CA PRO A 1087 8.83 -25.20 22.18
C PRO A 1087 9.42 -23.82 22.53
N TRP A 1088 10.49 -23.85 23.31
CA TRP A 1088 11.20 -22.65 23.75
C TRP A 1088 12.00 -21.98 22.62
N ASP A 1089 11.85 -20.66 22.42
CA ASP A 1089 12.69 -19.86 21.52
C ASP A 1089 13.82 -19.16 22.31
N PRO A 1090 15.10 -19.56 22.18
CA PRO A 1090 16.23 -18.97 22.89
C PRO A 1090 16.66 -17.62 22.30
N HIS A 1091 15.76 -16.65 22.37
CA HIS A 1091 16.01 -15.27 22.01
C HIS A 1091 16.47 -14.42 23.21
N THR A 1092 16.97 -13.22 22.92
CA THR A 1092 17.35 -12.24 23.95
C THR A 1092 16.11 -11.46 24.37
N ASP A 1093 15.83 -11.43 25.67
CA ASP A 1093 14.68 -10.72 26.26
C ASP A 1093 15.15 -9.50 27.05
N GLY A 1094 14.59 -8.32 26.75
CA GLY A 1094 14.94 -7.06 27.39
C GLY A 1094 14.68 -7.03 28.91
N SER A 1095 13.65 -7.73 29.39
CA SER A 1095 13.34 -7.88 30.82
C SER A 1095 14.43 -8.66 31.56
N VAL A 1096 14.92 -9.75 30.96
CA VAL A 1096 16.00 -10.58 31.52
C VAL A 1096 17.29 -9.78 31.56
N VAL A 1097 17.65 -9.10 30.46
CA VAL A 1097 18.86 -8.27 30.40
C VAL A 1097 18.82 -7.16 31.45
N ARG A 1098 17.68 -6.47 31.61
CA ARG A 1098 17.54 -5.42 32.63
C ARG A 1098 17.56 -5.97 34.05
N ALA A 1099 16.93 -7.11 34.31
CA ALA A 1099 16.98 -7.76 35.61
C ALA A 1099 18.41 -8.15 36.00
N LEU A 1100 19.20 -8.70 35.07
CA LEU A 1100 20.63 -8.99 35.29
C LEU A 1100 21.44 -7.72 35.61
N GLU A 1101 21.16 -6.63 34.89
CA GLU A 1101 21.81 -5.33 35.13
C GLU A 1101 21.52 -4.79 36.55
N LEU A 1102 20.26 -4.92 37.00
CA LEU A 1102 19.81 -4.53 38.35
C LEU A 1102 20.16 -5.59 39.43
N GLY A 1103 20.96 -6.60 39.10
CA GLY A 1103 21.40 -7.60 40.08
C GLY A 1103 20.26 -8.47 40.62
N VAL A 1104 19.21 -8.71 39.84
CA VAL A 1104 18.16 -9.69 40.12
C VAL A 1104 18.63 -11.06 39.61
N VAL A 1105 18.33 -12.13 40.34
CA VAL A 1105 18.70 -13.50 39.91
C VAL A 1105 17.67 -13.98 38.87
N CYS A 1106 18.09 -14.15 37.62
CA CYS A 1106 17.23 -14.68 36.56
C CYS A 1106 17.27 -16.22 36.54
N VAL A 1107 16.10 -16.85 36.57
CA VAL A 1107 15.91 -18.30 36.46
C VAL A 1107 15.22 -18.62 35.14
N LEU A 1108 15.87 -19.39 34.28
CA LEU A 1108 15.50 -19.63 32.88
C LEU A 1108 15.50 -21.12 32.53
N HIS A 1109 14.82 -21.49 31.45
CA HIS A 1109 14.94 -22.84 30.88
C HIS A 1109 16.37 -23.11 30.33
N PRO A 1110 16.92 -24.34 30.41
CA PRO A 1110 18.28 -24.66 29.94
C PRO A 1110 18.60 -24.33 28.49
N VAL A 1111 17.58 -24.25 27.63
CA VAL A 1111 17.69 -23.81 26.23
C VAL A 1111 18.27 -22.39 26.09
N PHE A 1112 18.16 -21.54 27.11
CA PHE A 1112 18.70 -20.17 27.11
C PHE A 1112 20.18 -20.10 27.51
N LYS A 1113 20.82 -21.23 27.87
CA LYS A 1113 22.24 -21.25 28.26
C LYS A 1113 23.18 -20.73 27.15
N PRO A 1114 22.98 -21.06 25.87
CA PRO A 1114 23.77 -20.48 24.79
C PRO A 1114 23.60 -18.95 24.63
N VAL A 1115 22.52 -18.36 25.15
CA VAL A 1115 22.23 -16.92 25.04
C VAL A 1115 22.91 -16.12 26.15
N TYR A 1116 22.76 -16.57 27.40
CA TYR A 1116 23.23 -15.82 28.57
C TYR A 1116 24.47 -16.42 29.27
N GLY A 1117 25.01 -17.54 28.79
CA GLY A 1117 26.22 -18.15 29.36
C GLY A 1117 26.03 -18.56 30.83
N ASP A 1118 26.84 -18.03 31.74
CA ASP A 1118 26.71 -18.29 33.19
C ASP A 1118 25.98 -17.15 33.94
N ALA A 1119 25.38 -16.19 33.20
CA ALA A 1119 24.73 -15.01 33.78
C ALA A 1119 23.40 -15.33 34.49
N ALA A 1120 22.71 -16.39 34.07
CA ALA A 1120 21.44 -16.83 34.63
C ALA A 1120 21.55 -18.24 35.25
N VAL A 1121 20.50 -18.65 35.96
CA VAL A 1121 20.35 -19.99 36.53
C VAL A 1121 19.43 -20.79 35.64
N TYR A 1122 19.84 -21.99 35.25
CA TYR A 1122 19.13 -22.81 34.26
C TYR A 1122 18.50 -24.03 34.90
N VAL A 1123 17.17 -24.14 34.83
CA VAL A 1123 16.42 -25.15 35.59
C VAL A 1123 15.30 -25.74 34.73
N ALA A 1124 15.13 -27.06 34.75
CA ALA A 1124 13.98 -27.70 34.11
C ALA A 1124 12.69 -27.40 34.91
N PRO A 1125 11.50 -27.31 34.28
CA PRO A 1125 10.27 -26.90 34.96
C PRO A 1125 9.98 -27.57 36.31
N GLY A 1126 10.17 -28.89 36.42
CA GLY A 1126 9.91 -29.64 37.66
C GLY A 1126 10.90 -29.41 38.81
N GLU A 1127 12.01 -28.70 38.57
CA GLU A 1127 13.09 -28.47 39.56
C GLU A 1127 13.16 -27.00 40.02
N ILE A 1128 12.29 -26.12 39.48
CA ILE A 1128 12.35 -24.67 39.74
C ILE A 1128 12.21 -24.38 41.23
N ARG A 1129 11.18 -24.95 41.88
CA ARG A 1129 10.88 -24.72 43.30
C ARG A 1129 12.05 -25.07 44.21
N ASP A 1130 12.63 -26.26 44.03
CA ASP A 1130 13.74 -26.73 44.87
C ASP A 1130 15.00 -25.88 44.66
N THR A 1131 15.23 -25.42 43.42
CA THR A 1131 16.32 -24.51 43.11
C THR A 1131 16.15 -23.15 43.77
N LEU A 1132 14.94 -22.59 43.74
CA LEU A 1132 14.63 -21.31 44.40
C LEU A 1132 14.86 -21.40 45.92
N HIS A 1133 14.41 -22.47 46.57
CA HIS A 1133 14.67 -22.73 47.99
C HIS A 1133 16.17 -22.86 48.29
N SER A 1134 16.89 -23.65 47.49
CA SER A 1134 18.34 -23.82 47.63
C SER A 1134 19.10 -22.50 47.51
N MET A 1135 18.71 -21.65 46.55
CA MET A 1135 19.36 -20.35 46.36
C MET A 1135 19.01 -19.36 47.47
N TRP A 1136 17.74 -19.28 47.86
CA TRP A 1136 17.30 -18.38 48.92
C TRP A 1136 17.95 -18.74 50.28
N GLY A 1137 18.08 -20.04 50.58
CA GLY A 1137 18.76 -20.52 51.78
C GLY A 1137 20.29 -20.33 51.78
N LEU A 1138 20.90 -19.93 50.66
CA LEU A 1138 22.34 -19.72 50.52
C LEU A 1138 22.66 -18.31 50.00
N PRO A 1139 22.66 -17.27 50.87
CA PRO A 1139 22.88 -15.87 50.48
C PRO A 1139 24.16 -15.63 49.68
N GLU A 1140 25.23 -16.40 49.94
CA GLU A 1140 26.48 -16.30 49.20
C GLU A 1140 26.33 -16.75 47.73
N LYS A 1141 25.59 -17.83 47.48
CA LYS A 1141 25.29 -18.35 46.14
C LYS A 1141 24.48 -17.34 45.33
N MET A 1142 23.50 -16.66 45.95
CA MET A 1142 22.80 -15.55 45.32
C MET A 1142 23.73 -14.39 45.00
N ARG A 1143 24.58 -13.97 45.95
CA ARG A 1143 25.53 -12.85 45.76
C ARG A 1143 26.49 -13.13 44.60
N GLU A 1144 26.99 -14.35 44.48
CA GLU A 1144 27.86 -14.76 43.38
C GLU A 1144 27.12 -14.76 42.03
N GLN A 1145 25.89 -15.30 41.98
CA GLN A 1145 25.10 -15.29 40.75
C GLN A 1145 24.77 -13.86 40.29
N ARG A 1146 24.43 -12.95 41.21
CA ARG A 1146 24.19 -11.52 40.90
C ARG A 1146 25.41 -10.87 40.25
N LYS A 1147 26.62 -11.12 40.80
CA LYS A 1147 27.87 -10.62 40.23
C LYS A 1147 28.12 -11.16 38.82
N ARG A 1148 27.85 -12.46 38.58
CA ARG A 1148 27.95 -13.05 37.23
C ARG A 1148 27.01 -12.36 36.23
N GLY A 1149 25.75 -12.15 36.62
CA GLY A 1149 24.76 -11.45 35.80
C GLY A 1149 25.18 -10.02 35.42
N GLN A 1150 25.59 -9.22 36.41
CA GLN A 1150 26.03 -7.84 36.19
C GLN A 1150 27.33 -7.78 35.36
N ALA A 1151 28.27 -8.70 35.59
CA ALA A 1151 29.51 -8.78 34.82
C ALA A 1151 29.24 -9.11 33.34
N TYR A 1152 28.31 -10.03 33.05
CA TYR A 1152 27.89 -10.34 31.68
C TYR A 1152 27.36 -9.11 30.95
N VAL A 1153 26.47 -8.34 31.58
CA VAL A 1153 25.91 -7.12 31.00
C VAL A 1153 27.00 -6.06 30.79
N LYS A 1154 27.86 -5.83 31.79
CA LYS A 1154 28.93 -4.83 31.72
C LYS A 1154 29.98 -5.13 30.66
N GLY A 1155 30.32 -6.42 30.46
CA GLY A 1155 31.36 -6.84 29.52
C GLY A 1155 30.92 -6.86 28.07
N SER A 1156 29.67 -7.20 27.79
CA SER A 1156 29.19 -7.47 26.42
C SER A 1156 28.27 -6.40 25.83
N ARG A 1157 27.68 -5.52 26.66
CA ARG A 1157 26.61 -4.58 26.26
C ARG A 1157 26.96 -3.12 26.53
N THR A 1158 28.16 -2.69 26.14
CA THR A 1158 28.57 -1.30 26.35
C THR A 1158 27.98 -0.36 25.30
N ALA A 1159 27.59 0.86 25.71
CA ALA A 1159 27.15 1.91 24.79
C ALA A 1159 28.18 2.16 23.66
N ARG A 1160 29.47 2.15 24.00
CA ARG A 1160 30.57 2.30 23.02
C ARG A 1160 30.56 1.20 21.96
N HIS A 1161 30.29 -0.05 22.33
CA HIS A 1161 30.20 -1.15 21.36
C HIS A 1161 29.01 -0.95 20.43
N TYR A 1162 27.84 -0.62 20.99
CA TYR A 1162 26.63 -0.38 20.20
C TYR A 1162 26.80 0.77 19.20
N VAL A 1163 27.37 1.91 19.62
CA VAL A 1163 27.64 3.06 18.73
C VAL A 1163 28.61 2.70 17.60
N ARG A 1164 29.58 1.81 17.82
CA ARG A 1164 30.46 1.30 16.74
C ARG A 1164 29.68 0.47 15.72
N LEU A 1165 28.69 -0.31 16.15
CA LEU A 1165 27.82 -1.07 15.24
C LEU A 1165 26.98 -0.14 14.36
N LEU A 1166 26.47 0.97 14.92
CA LEU A 1166 25.73 1.99 14.18
C LEU A 1166 26.62 2.66 13.12
N ARG A 1167 27.88 2.98 13.46
CA ARG A 1167 28.83 3.63 12.54
C ARG A 1167 29.49 2.69 11.52
N GLY A 1168 29.09 1.42 11.47
CA GLY A 1168 29.66 0.43 10.54
C GLY A 1168 31.15 0.11 10.77
N GLN A 1169 31.71 0.41 11.96
CA GLN A 1169 33.11 0.15 12.26
C GLN A 1169 33.33 -1.30 12.69
N SER A 1170 34.27 -2.01 12.04
CA SER A 1170 34.64 -3.39 12.39
C SER A 1170 35.11 -3.47 13.85
N THR A 1171 34.57 -4.41 14.62
CA THR A 1171 35.01 -4.73 15.99
C THR A 1171 36.25 -5.63 15.96
N SER A 1172 37.31 -5.21 15.29
CA SER A 1172 38.63 -5.81 15.46
C SER A 1172 39.34 -5.11 16.63
N GLY A 1173 39.15 -5.62 17.84
CA GLY A 1173 39.84 -5.14 19.03
C GLY A 1173 39.03 -5.34 20.30
N GLY A 1174 39.12 -6.54 20.86
CA GLY A 1174 38.62 -6.93 22.18
C GLY A 1174 39.18 -8.29 22.54
#